data_AF-A0A515CRH4-F1
#
_entry.id   AF-A0A515CRH4-F1
#
_cell.length_a   1.000
_cell.length_b   1.000
_cell.length_c   1.000
_cell.angle_alpha   90.00
_cell.angle_beta   90.00
_cell.angle_gamma   90.00
#
_symmetry.space_group_name_H-M   'P 1'
#
loop_
_entity.id
_entity.type
_entity.pdbx_description
1 polymer ?
#
loop_
_entity_poly.entity_id
_entity_poly.type
_entity_poly.pdbx_seq_one_letter_code
_entity_poly.pdbx_strand_id
1 'polypeptide(L)'
;MPIVPTYQRQSQSQVAPVNTQDLRIPQDNAFTALADVGANALDVYQQQREREDLAFAQDAMLKYQQDADDLINNPQTGLITKQGANAIGQGEQVAGQLSQMASAAFDSIPNGPVKERFRNQFQIAGQPLANRARQYEVGQRQQFEVNQQTGMLSNLQRQGSDNYDDQEIIGSSLTLGGNQIVSYGQAHGQSPEEIEANWNEYREGLGRGVLRARVASGKFQQYLDRNGEPSDVGGVPRFSAHGNSSASRGLRNNNPGNIESNDKNPWEGQTGSDGRFAKFETPEHGIRALGKNLLSYNRIHGLDTVGEMITRWAPPKENDTDSYIKAICAQLGVGANDQIDVTNPRTLSALCAGIVNHENGSQPYSADQINNGVSAALGITSLPSAKRRTGDLAFDISSPSEQASYIGQMQAMQNQYRVQQSDALDQQVKNIFSATDEGLQPDYVPSQQAFIDASKNPTVGLRKWQDMQDQLRYGGAIAAAKNMTPGAREDLLQQARPSDPNAPNFAAQQQRWDKMQAKFKQLNAEWEKNQGSSRFESSLQNNFPLDPNDKNNQAAADHYFDRQVAPGFNINNGDSLNQVAEITTKSGMLPTQIKTMLTAGATSRDPAVVVPMAKMYGQIFDNNPAAATGVDKGAMAFYSKVYAYDRAGVPADKAVDMAYSQVYQQDERLKQMISQQVRDKDYIKARSTAAQDNINSLSPSWTSFGAPSISAAGQANQLYQRDYQTIYDANFAQTGGDADQAKAMTNAMIKKVWAVSTINGKEEVMKYAPEAVYGVTNGSGNWIQGQWEEEKRALKGAAFGGARDDTDLVLIPDAVTPRDQSYSVMLRQKNAEGYDDVRPYYGENGMPLRFKPEQQTSPMYKQTMGVQQQRVEAARAARLEEKQPAFTNQQGYVPPDLTKPFGTGIANQLPSNITAGGQ
;
A
#
# COMPACT_ATOMS: atom_id res chain seq x y z
N MET A 1 52.86 0.29 24.91
CA MET A 1 53.85 1.34 24.56
C MET A 1 53.85 2.39 25.66
N PRO A 2 54.99 3.00 26.01
CA PRO A 2 55.07 3.94 27.12
C PRO A 2 54.19 5.16 26.84
N ILE A 3 53.50 5.63 27.88
CA ILE A 3 52.61 6.80 27.84
C ILE A 3 53.48 8.02 27.53
N VAL A 4 53.36 8.55 26.31
CA VAL A 4 53.92 9.84 25.94
C VAL A 4 52.96 10.91 26.48
N PRO A 5 53.42 11.89 27.29
CA PRO A 5 52.55 12.94 27.79
C PRO A 5 52.06 13.79 26.61
N THR A 6 50.75 13.81 26.37
CA THR A 6 50.10 14.74 25.46
C THR A 6 50.08 16.12 26.12
N TYR A 7 51.05 16.97 25.77
CA TYR A 7 50.96 18.39 26.06
C TYR A 7 49.91 19.00 25.12
N GLN A 8 48.70 19.27 25.61
CA GLN A 8 47.85 20.30 25.04
C GLN A 8 48.55 21.64 25.29
N ARG A 9 49.34 22.12 24.33
CA ARG A 9 49.69 23.55 24.29
C ARG A 9 48.42 24.31 23.96
N GLN A 10 47.79 24.89 24.97
CA GLN A 10 46.91 26.04 24.76
C GLN A 10 47.79 27.18 24.27
N SER A 11 47.97 27.31 22.95
CA SER A 11 48.38 28.58 22.36
C SER A 11 47.16 29.51 22.38
N GLN A 12 46.80 30.01 23.57
CA GLN A 12 45.99 31.20 23.63
C GLN A 12 46.87 32.35 23.14
N SER A 13 46.61 32.82 21.93
CA SER A 13 46.97 34.17 21.48
C SER A 13 46.11 35.21 22.22
N GLN A 14 46.01 35.11 23.54
CA GLN A 14 45.52 36.21 24.35
C GLN A 14 46.71 37.11 24.64
N VAL A 15 46.72 38.28 23.99
CA VAL A 15 47.52 39.40 24.45
C VAL A 15 47.13 39.65 25.90
N ALA A 16 48.10 39.78 26.80
CA ALA A 16 47.83 40.18 28.18
C ALA A 16 46.96 41.45 28.15
N PRO A 17 45.88 41.55 28.95
CA PRO A 17 45.05 42.74 28.98
C PRO A 17 45.93 43.96 29.27
N VAL A 18 45.70 45.07 28.54
CA VAL A 18 46.45 46.31 28.77
C VAL A 18 46.30 46.68 30.24
N ASN A 19 47.40 46.64 30.98
CA ASN A 19 47.38 46.84 32.42
C ASN A 19 47.04 48.31 32.72
N THR A 20 45.82 48.54 33.22
CA THR A 20 45.31 49.86 33.63
C THR A 20 45.39 50.09 35.13
N GLN A 21 45.75 49.07 35.92
CA GLN A 21 45.76 49.13 37.39
C GLN A 21 47.12 49.62 37.96
N ASP A 22 48.24 49.37 37.28
CA ASP A 22 49.61 49.72 37.75
C ASP A 22 50.14 51.10 37.30
N LEU A 23 49.26 51.99 36.80
CA LEU A 23 49.66 53.29 36.25
C LEU A 23 49.82 54.39 37.32
N ARG A 24 49.39 54.18 38.57
CA ARG A 24 49.42 55.16 39.67
C ARG A 24 50.76 55.18 40.43
N ILE A 25 51.10 56.32 41.03
CA ILE A 25 52.26 56.46 41.94
C ILE A 25 51.94 55.77 43.29
N PRO A 26 52.78 54.86 43.83
CA PRO A 26 52.62 54.36 45.20
C PRO A 26 52.73 55.52 46.20
N GLN A 27 51.79 55.63 47.16
CA GLN A 27 51.80 56.72 48.15
C GLN A 27 52.92 56.62 49.21
N ASP A 28 53.77 55.58 49.18
CA ASP A 28 54.80 55.36 50.20
C ASP A 28 56.12 56.06 49.87
N ASN A 29 56.29 57.20 50.54
CA ASN A 29 57.47 58.02 50.83
C ASN A 29 58.85 57.43 50.43
N ALA A 30 59.32 57.73 49.21
CA ALA A 30 60.65 57.34 48.74
C ALA A 30 61.80 58.32 49.08
N PHE A 31 61.61 59.41 49.83
CA PHE A 31 62.65 60.45 50.00
C PHE A 31 62.77 61.06 51.40
N THR A 32 62.90 60.23 52.44
CA THR A 32 63.15 60.67 53.84
C THR A 32 64.62 60.96 54.17
N ALA A 33 65.53 61.02 53.19
CA ALA A 33 66.97 61.13 53.44
C ALA A 33 67.52 62.55 53.23
N LEU A 34 67.16 63.50 54.11
CA LEU A 34 67.91 64.75 54.34
C LEU A 34 67.49 65.49 55.62
N ALA A 35 66.95 64.77 56.62
CA ALA A 35 66.44 65.37 57.86
C ALA A 35 67.48 65.47 59.00
N ASP A 36 68.66 64.86 58.88
CA ASP A 36 69.67 64.84 59.95
C ASP A 36 70.98 65.52 59.53
N VAL A 37 71.18 66.77 59.97
CA VAL A 37 72.36 67.20 60.76
C VAL A 37 72.02 68.50 61.52
N GLY A 38 71.79 68.35 62.82
CA GLY A 38 72.58 69.01 63.87
C GLY A 38 72.65 70.54 63.93
N ALA A 39 71.82 71.10 64.81
CA ALA A 39 71.92 72.47 65.32
C ALA A 39 73.24 72.73 66.05
N ASN A 40 73.92 73.84 65.71
CA ASN A 40 74.61 74.68 66.69
C ASN A 40 74.40 76.15 66.28
N ALA A 41 73.81 76.89 67.22
CA ALA A 41 73.12 78.15 66.98
C ALA A 41 74.07 79.34 66.90
N LEU A 42 74.26 79.89 65.70
CA LEU A 42 74.56 81.30 65.42
C LEU A 42 74.55 81.59 63.90
N ASP A 43 73.52 81.12 63.19
CA ASP A 43 73.12 81.69 61.88
C ASP A 43 71.68 81.30 61.52
N VAL A 44 70.76 81.52 62.47
CA VAL A 44 69.34 81.13 62.40
C VAL A 44 68.67 81.63 61.11
N TYR A 45 69.16 82.72 60.52
CA TYR A 45 68.65 83.26 59.26
C TYR A 45 69.05 82.42 58.03
N GLN A 46 70.26 81.83 57.97
CA GLN A 46 70.63 80.93 56.86
C GLN A 46 69.91 79.58 56.99
N GLN A 47 69.79 79.03 58.22
CA GLN A 47 69.04 77.78 58.46
C GLN A 47 67.52 77.90 58.26
N GLN A 48 66.91 79.03 58.61
CA GLN A 48 65.49 79.27 58.32
C GLN A 48 65.24 79.37 56.81
N ARG A 49 66.08 80.12 56.08
CA ARG A 49 66.01 80.18 54.61
C ARG A 49 66.20 78.82 53.96
N GLU A 50 67.17 78.01 54.39
CA GLU A 50 67.35 76.66 53.85
C GLU A 50 66.18 75.73 54.17
N ARG A 51 65.53 75.86 55.34
CA ARG A 51 64.30 75.12 55.69
C ARG A 51 63.09 75.57 54.86
N GLU A 52 62.96 76.88 54.62
CA GLU A 52 61.92 77.43 53.75
C GLU A 52 62.13 77.01 52.29
N ASP A 53 63.35 77.14 51.76
CA ASP A 53 63.73 76.68 50.41
C ASP A 53 63.52 75.16 50.26
N LEU A 54 63.76 74.37 51.31
CA LEU A 54 63.47 72.93 51.36
C LEU A 54 61.97 72.64 51.33
N ALA A 55 61.16 73.41 52.07
CA ALA A 55 59.71 73.29 52.05
C ALA A 55 59.13 73.65 50.66
N PHE A 56 59.64 74.71 50.02
CA PHE A 56 59.28 75.06 48.64
C PHE A 56 59.68 73.97 47.64
N ALA A 57 60.86 73.36 47.78
CA ALA A 57 61.29 72.25 46.94
C ALA A 57 60.42 71.00 47.11
N GLN A 58 60.02 70.68 48.36
CA GLN A 58 59.12 69.57 48.67
C GLN A 58 57.71 69.80 48.13
N ASP A 59 57.16 71.01 48.27
CA ASP A 59 55.85 71.39 47.74
C ASP A 59 55.83 71.35 46.20
N ALA A 60 56.86 71.89 45.54
CA ALA A 60 57.00 71.81 44.10
C ALA A 60 57.06 70.37 43.58
N MET A 61 57.72 69.46 44.32
CA MET A 61 57.80 68.04 43.96
C MET A 61 56.48 67.30 44.22
N LEU A 62 55.79 67.58 45.33
CA LEU A 62 54.48 67.00 45.63
C LEU A 62 53.44 67.42 44.59
N LYS A 63 53.42 68.71 44.25
CA LYS A 63 52.55 69.26 43.21
C LYS A 63 52.85 68.64 41.84
N TYR A 64 54.13 68.53 41.49
CA TYR A 64 54.56 67.81 40.28
C TYR A 64 54.01 66.38 40.23
N GLN A 65 54.09 65.63 41.34
CA GLN A 65 53.58 64.26 41.39
C GLN A 65 52.07 64.17 41.22
N GLN A 66 51.30 65.08 41.82
CA GLN A 66 49.84 65.15 41.66
C GLN A 66 49.45 65.47 40.23
N ASP A 67 50.03 66.53 39.65
CA ASP A 67 49.75 66.95 38.29
C ASP A 67 50.19 65.86 37.27
N ALA A 68 51.30 65.17 37.54
CA ALA A 68 51.81 64.07 36.72
C ALA A 68 50.94 62.81 36.76
N ASP A 69 50.37 62.46 37.92
CA ASP A 69 49.43 61.34 38.04
C ASP A 69 48.12 61.65 37.32
N ASP A 70 47.59 62.87 37.46
CA ASP A 70 46.39 63.32 36.75
C ASP A 70 46.56 63.27 35.23
N LEU A 71 47.74 63.62 34.71
CA LEU A 71 48.02 63.58 33.28
C LEU A 71 47.86 62.18 32.66
N ILE A 72 48.13 61.13 33.45
CA ILE A 72 48.02 59.74 33.00
C ILE A 72 46.66 59.15 33.37
N ASN A 73 46.25 59.31 34.64
CA ASN A 73 45.20 58.51 35.27
C ASN A 73 43.85 59.25 35.41
N ASN A 74 43.74 60.51 35.00
CA ASN A 74 42.46 61.23 35.06
C ASN A 74 41.42 60.55 34.14
N PRO A 75 40.25 60.13 34.67
CA PRO A 75 39.27 59.36 33.92
C PRO A 75 38.55 60.15 32.81
N GLN A 76 38.68 61.47 32.79
CA GLN A 76 38.06 62.35 31.79
C GLN A 76 39.07 62.85 30.75
N THR A 77 40.31 63.13 31.17
CA THR A 77 41.30 63.84 30.34
C THR A 77 42.65 63.15 30.22
N GLY A 78 42.94 62.16 31.06
CA GLY A 78 44.24 61.50 31.13
C GLY A 78 44.50 60.53 29.98
N LEU A 79 45.76 60.09 29.85
CA LEU A 79 46.22 59.14 28.83
C LEU A 79 45.35 57.88 28.75
N ILE A 80 44.86 57.37 29.88
CA ILE A 80 44.02 56.15 29.93
C ILE A 80 42.71 56.25 29.15
N THR A 81 42.25 57.46 28.81
CA THR A 81 41.06 57.70 28.00
C THR A 81 41.30 57.51 26.50
N LYS A 82 42.58 57.46 26.08
CA LYS A 82 42.99 57.31 24.69
C LYS A 82 43.26 55.83 24.41
N GLN A 83 42.30 55.15 23.80
CA GLN A 83 42.39 53.72 23.47
C GLN A 83 42.60 53.45 21.97
N GLY A 84 43.20 52.31 21.65
CA GLY A 84 43.46 51.86 20.29
C GLY A 84 44.29 52.86 19.48
N ALA A 85 43.86 53.18 18.25
CA ALA A 85 44.56 54.13 17.39
C ALA A 85 44.72 55.54 18.01
N ASN A 86 43.80 55.95 18.90
CA ASN A 86 43.86 57.26 19.56
C ASN A 86 44.97 57.35 20.62
N ALA A 87 45.54 56.21 21.05
CA ALA A 87 46.64 56.16 22.00
C ALA A 87 48.02 56.41 21.34
N ILE A 88 48.11 56.26 20.02
CA ILE A 88 49.38 56.31 19.28
C ILE A 88 49.96 57.73 19.31
N GLY A 89 51.23 57.86 19.69
CA GLY A 89 51.95 59.11 19.90
C GLY A 89 51.59 59.84 21.20
N GLN A 90 50.57 59.38 21.95
CA GLN A 90 50.13 60.05 23.18
C GLN A 90 51.07 59.75 24.36
N GLY A 91 51.70 58.57 24.42
CA GLY A 91 52.66 58.23 25.47
C GLY A 91 53.94 59.06 25.38
N GLU A 92 54.43 59.33 24.17
CA GLU A 92 55.59 60.23 23.95
C GLU A 92 55.23 61.70 24.24
N GLN A 93 54.01 62.14 23.88
CA GLN A 93 53.52 63.48 24.24
C GLN A 93 53.44 63.67 25.75
N VAL A 94 52.89 62.68 26.47
CA VAL A 94 52.83 62.66 27.94
C VAL A 94 54.23 62.64 28.55
N ALA A 95 55.16 61.86 28.00
CA ALA A 95 56.56 61.85 28.44
C ALA A 95 57.23 63.25 28.30
N GLY A 96 56.97 63.95 27.20
CA GLY A 96 57.43 65.32 26.98
C GLY A 96 56.83 66.32 27.97
N GLN A 97 55.51 66.23 28.22
CA GLN A 97 54.82 67.06 29.21
C GLN A 97 55.35 66.82 30.63
N LEU A 98 55.57 65.56 31.02
CA LEU A 98 56.16 65.21 32.32
C LEU A 98 57.56 65.82 32.51
N SER A 99 58.37 65.86 31.45
CA SER A 99 59.70 66.49 31.48
C SER A 99 59.62 68.01 31.62
N GLN A 100 58.70 68.65 30.88
CA GLN A 100 58.45 70.10 30.98
C GLN A 100 57.94 70.49 32.36
N MET A 101 57.01 69.70 32.92
CA MET A 101 56.47 69.90 34.27
C MET A 101 57.57 69.75 35.33
N ALA A 102 58.46 68.77 35.19
CA ALA A 102 59.60 68.58 36.10
C ALA A 102 60.57 69.77 36.03
N SER A 103 60.86 70.29 34.83
CA SER A 103 61.69 71.48 34.64
C SER A 103 61.05 72.73 35.25
N ALA A 104 59.75 72.94 35.00
CA ALA A 104 59.02 74.10 35.53
C ALA A 104 58.92 74.05 37.07
N ALA A 105 58.67 72.87 37.64
CA ALA A 105 58.65 72.66 39.08
C ALA A 105 60.04 72.91 39.69
N PHE A 106 61.11 72.42 39.06
CA PHE A 106 62.49 72.69 39.47
C PHE A 106 62.84 74.20 39.41
N ASP A 107 62.44 74.88 38.33
CA ASP A 107 62.70 76.30 38.13
C ASP A 107 62.00 77.18 39.16
N SER A 108 60.82 76.75 39.65
CA SER A 108 60.05 77.42 40.69
C SER A 108 60.71 77.43 42.07
N ILE A 109 61.71 76.56 42.29
CA ILE A 109 62.48 76.52 43.54
C ILE A 109 63.40 77.75 43.61
N PRO A 110 63.44 78.48 44.75
CA PRO A 110 64.35 79.61 44.94
C PRO A 110 65.83 79.24 44.71
N ASN A 111 66.61 80.16 44.14
CA ASN A 111 68.02 79.91 43.82
C ASN A 111 68.87 79.80 45.11
N GLY A 112 69.53 78.66 45.31
CA GLY A 112 70.37 78.40 46.48
C GLY A 112 70.89 76.96 46.53
N PRO A 113 71.64 76.58 47.57
CA PRO A 113 72.23 75.24 47.72
C PRO A 113 71.18 74.11 47.71
N VAL A 114 69.94 74.39 48.17
CA VAL A 114 68.84 73.43 48.19
C VAL A 114 68.36 73.07 46.78
N LYS A 115 68.21 74.06 45.88
CA LYS A 115 67.85 73.82 44.47
C LYS A 115 68.85 72.89 43.80
N GLU A 116 70.15 73.09 44.03
CA GLU A 116 71.20 72.22 43.49
C GLU A 116 71.11 70.77 43.98
N ARG A 117 70.69 70.54 45.23
CA ARG A 117 70.48 69.18 45.78
C ARG A 117 69.30 68.46 45.10
N PHE A 118 68.28 69.19 44.66
CA PHE A 118 67.09 68.64 44.00
C PHE A 118 67.23 68.52 42.48
N ARG A 119 68.28 69.08 41.88
CA ARG A 119 68.53 69.02 40.43
C ARG A 119 68.45 67.60 39.88
N ASN A 120 69.18 66.67 40.49
CA ASN A 120 69.18 65.27 40.05
C ASN A 120 67.83 64.60 40.29
N GLN A 121 67.09 64.97 41.34
CA GLN A 121 65.78 64.39 41.65
C GLN A 121 64.72 64.81 40.62
N PHE A 122 64.68 66.08 40.21
CA PHE A 122 63.78 66.54 39.14
C PHE A 122 64.21 66.08 37.75
N GLN A 123 65.51 65.92 37.49
CA GLN A 123 66.01 65.36 36.21
C GLN A 123 65.55 63.93 35.97
N ILE A 124 65.39 63.12 37.02
CA ILE A 124 64.87 61.74 36.93
C ILE A 124 63.38 61.65 37.31
N ALA A 125 62.78 62.74 37.80
CA ALA A 125 61.36 62.81 38.12
C ALA A 125 60.56 62.58 36.83
N GLY A 126 59.52 61.75 36.93
CA GLY A 126 58.67 61.41 35.79
C GLY A 126 59.21 60.35 34.85
N GLN A 127 60.49 59.97 34.89
CA GLN A 127 61.01 58.88 34.04
C GLN A 127 60.22 57.56 34.20
N PRO A 128 59.87 57.12 35.43
CA PRO A 128 59.03 55.92 35.61
C PRO A 128 57.62 56.07 35.00
N LEU A 129 57.02 57.26 35.12
CA LEU A 129 55.69 57.56 34.58
C LEU A 129 55.71 57.69 33.05
N ALA A 130 56.76 58.29 32.48
CA ALA A 130 57.02 58.34 31.05
C ALA A 130 57.23 56.94 30.47
N ASN A 131 57.93 56.05 31.19
CA ASN A 131 58.06 54.65 30.79
C ASN A 131 56.71 53.92 30.82
N ARG A 132 55.87 54.15 31.84
CA ARG A 132 54.52 53.59 31.91
C ARG A 132 53.59 54.12 30.83
N ALA A 133 53.62 55.42 30.55
CA ALA A 133 52.86 56.05 29.46
C ALA A 133 53.23 55.46 28.10
N ARG A 134 54.54 55.27 27.84
CA ARG A 134 55.04 54.59 26.65
C ARG A 134 54.64 53.11 26.60
N GLN A 135 54.66 52.38 27.72
CA GLN A 135 54.20 50.99 27.79
C GLN A 135 52.69 50.86 27.53
N TYR A 136 51.87 51.77 28.06
CA TYR A 136 50.43 51.82 27.81
C TYR A 136 50.12 52.06 26.34
N GLU A 137 50.80 53.03 25.71
CA GLU A 137 50.69 53.28 24.27
C GLU A 137 51.06 52.03 23.46
N VAL A 138 52.17 51.36 23.79
CA VAL A 138 52.60 50.13 23.12
C VAL A 138 51.53 49.03 23.25
N GLY A 139 50.95 48.85 24.45
CA GLY A 139 49.88 47.87 24.66
C GLY A 139 48.59 48.19 23.89
N GLN A 140 48.16 49.44 23.87
CA GLN A 140 46.99 49.89 23.09
C GLN A 140 47.19 49.72 21.59
N ARG A 141 48.40 50.05 21.11
CA ARG A 141 48.78 49.88 19.70
C ARG A 141 48.76 48.40 19.31
N GLN A 142 49.38 47.53 20.09
CA GLN A 142 49.37 46.08 19.85
C GLN A 142 47.94 45.52 19.80
N GLN A 143 47.08 45.93 20.74
CA GLN A 143 45.69 45.46 20.78
C GLN A 143 44.87 45.95 19.57
N PHE A 144 45.08 47.20 19.12
CA PHE A 144 44.47 47.71 17.90
C PHE A 144 44.90 46.96 16.65
N GLU A 145 46.21 46.68 16.52
CA GLU A 145 46.79 45.95 15.39
C GLU A 145 46.25 44.50 15.31
N VAL A 146 46.12 43.81 16.47
CA VAL A 146 45.47 42.48 16.54
C VAL A 146 44.02 42.54 16.09
N ASN A 147 43.22 43.47 16.63
CA ASN A 147 41.79 43.57 16.30
C ASN A 147 41.55 43.86 14.82
N GLN A 148 42.35 44.75 14.22
CA GLN A 148 42.33 45.02 12.78
C GLN A 148 42.62 43.76 11.97
N GLN A 149 43.67 43.02 12.34
CA GLN A 149 44.03 41.77 11.68
C GLN A 149 42.92 40.73 11.79
N THR A 150 42.39 40.46 13.00
CA THR A 150 41.31 39.50 13.21
C THR A 150 40.06 39.88 12.42
N GLY A 151 39.68 41.16 12.39
CA GLY A 151 38.55 41.65 11.62
C GLY A 151 38.73 41.46 10.11
N MET A 152 39.93 41.75 9.59
CA MET A 152 40.27 41.53 8.18
C MET A 152 40.22 40.04 7.81
N LEU A 153 40.86 39.17 8.60
CA LEU A 153 40.85 37.72 8.36
C LEU A 153 39.43 37.15 8.43
N SER A 154 38.61 37.60 9.39
CA SER A 154 37.21 37.19 9.49
C SER A 154 36.39 37.62 8.26
N ASN A 155 36.62 38.83 7.74
CA ASN A 155 35.96 39.31 6.52
C ASN A 155 36.36 38.48 5.29
N LEU A 156 37.64 38.10 5.16
CA LEU A 156 38.09 37.23 4.06
C LEU A 156 37.47 35.83 4.17
N GLN A 157 37.38 35.27 5.38
CA GLN A 157 36.66 34.00 5.60
C GLN A 157 35.18 34.10 5.21
N ARG A 158 34.53 35.22 5.54
CA ARG A 158 33.15 35.49 5.13
C ARG A 158 33.03 35.62 3.62
N GLN A 159 33.93 36.35 2.94
CA GLN A 159 33.94 36.45 1.49
C GLN A 159 34.03 35.10 0.80
N GLY A 160 34.92 34.21 1.27
CA GLY A 160 34.98 32.84 0.75
C GLY A 160 33.70 32.06 1.00
N SER A 161 33.13 32.15 2.21
CA SER A 161 31.90 31.43 2.59
C SER A 161 30.66 31.92 1.84
N ASP A 162 30.53 33.23 1.60
CA ASP A 162 29.42 33.82 0.85
C ASP A 162 29.51 33.46 -0.64
N ASN A 163 30.74 33.28 -1.15
CA ASN A 163 31.02 32.87 -2.52
C ASN A 163 31.45 31.40 -2.58
N TYR A 164 30.73 30.53 -1.85
CA TYR A 164 31.11 29.14 -1.61
C TYR A 164 31.29 28.28 -2.87
N ASP A 165 30.72 28.68 -4.01
CA ASP A 165 30.84 28.00 -5.31
C ASP A 165 32.00 28.51 -6.19
N ASP A 166 32.63 29.64 -5.83
CA ASP A 166 33.66 30.31 -6.62
C ASP A 166 35.08 30.00 -6.09
N GLN A 167 35.81 29.15 -6.80
CA GLN A 167 37.18 28.80 -6.41
C GLN A 167 38.18 29.96 -6.52
N GLU A 168 37.95 30.95 -7.39
CA GLU A 168 38.84 32.10 -7.56
C GLU A 168 38.73 33.04 -6.36
N ILE A 169 37.51 33.30 -5.88
CA ILE A 169 37.27 34.10 -4.68
C ILE A 169 37.81 33.38 -3.42
N ILE A 170 37.62 32.06 -3.33
CA ILE A 170 38.18 31.27 -2.22
C ILE A 170 39.72 31.31 -2.27
N GLY A 171 40.31 31.18 -3.47
CA GLY A 171 41.76 31.23 -3.70
C GLY A 171 42.36 32.59 -3.31
N SER A 172 41.77 33.68 -3.78
CA SER A 172 42.20 35.03 -3.42
C SER A 172 42.07 35.31 -1.93
N SER A 173 40.97 34.88 -1.28
CA SER A 173 40.77 35.00 0.16
C SER A 173 41.84 34.23 0.96
N LEU A 174 42.20 33.03 0.50
CA LEU A 174 43.27 32.22 1.07
C LEU A 174 44.63 32.93 0.96
N THR A 175 45.00 33.40 -0.23
CA THR A 175 46.27 34.08 -0.48
C THR A 175 46.40 35.39 0.31
N LEU A 176 45.37 36.24 0.28
CA LEU A 176 45.38 37.52 1.00
C LEU A 176 45.50 37.31 2.50
N GLY A 177 44.76 36.35 3.07
CA GLY A 177 44.84 36.05 4.49
C GLY A 177 46.21 35.47 4.89
N GLY A 178 46.79 34.61 4.06
CA GLY A 178 48.13 34.06 4.29
C GLY A 178 49.20 35.13 4.29
N ASN A 179 49.18 36.03 3.30
CA ASN A 179 50.09 37.18 3.25
C ASN A 179 49.96 38.07 4.48
N GLN A 180 48.73 38.29 4.96
CA GLN A 180 48.47 39.10 6.15
C GLN A 180 49.00 38.43 7.43
N ILE A 181 48.83 37.11 7.58
CA ILE A 181 49.33 36.36 8.72
C ILE A 181 50.86 36.35 8.75
N VAL A 182 51.51 36.07 7.62
CA VAL A 182 52.97 36.05 7.52
C VAL A 182 53.57 37.43 7.79
N SER A 183 53.05 38.48 7.13
CA SER A 183 53.54 39.85 7.31
C SER A 183 53.36 40.34 8.75
N TYR A 184 52.22 40.02 9.35
CA TYR A 184 51.96 40.36 10.75
C TYR A 184 52.92 39.63 11.70
N GLY A 185 53.08 38.31 11.53
CA GLY A 185 53.95 37.52 12.40
C GLY A 185 55.42 37.94 12.31
N GLN A 186 55.91 38.23 11.10
CA GLN A 186 57.26 38.76 10.90
C GLN A 186 57.45 40.13 11.57
N ALA A 187 56.48 41.03 11.47
CA ALA A 187 56.55 42.35 12.10
C ALA A 187 56.52 42.29 13.64
N HIS A 188 55.95 41.22 14.21
CA HIS A 188 55.78 41.05 15.66
C HIS A 188 56.75 40.03 16.28
N GLY A 189 57.70 39.51 15.51
CA GLY A 189 58.71 38.57 16.01
C GLY A 189 58.15 37.19 16.40
N GLN A 190 57.02 36.78 15.83
CA GLN A 190 56.47 35.44 16.01
C GLN A 190 57.43 34.37 15.49
N SER A 191 57.48 33.22 16.15
CA SER A 191 58.30 32.10 15.67
C SER A 191 57.72 31.54 14.35
N PRO A 192 58.54 30.88 13.51
CA PRO A 192 58.04 30.21 12.30
C PRO A 192 56.89 29.23 12.60
N GLU A 193 56.96 28.53 13.72
CA GLU A 193 55.93 27.58 14.17
C GLU A 193 54.63 28.28 14.57
N GLU A 194 54.70 29.46 15.18
CA GLU A 194 53.51 30.27 15.53
C GLU A 194 52.83 30.82 14.27
N ILE A 195 53.61 31.31 13.30
CA ILE A 195 53.10 31.78 12.01
C ILE A 195 52.41 30.62 11.28
N GLU A 196 53.03 29.45 11.27
CA GLU A 196 52.45 28.25 10.65
C GLU A 196 51.16 27.80 11.35
N ALA A 197 51.11 27.83 12.68
CA ALA A 197 49.90 27.52 13.44
C ALA A 197 48.74 28.49 13.11
N ASN A 198 49.00 29.80 13.14
CA ASN A 198 48.02 30.84 12.79
C ASN A 198 47.53 30.69 11.34
N TRP A 199 48.44 30.37 10.42
CA TRP A 199 48.12 30.10 9.02
C TRP A 199 47.21 28.88 8.87
N ASN A 200 47.54 27.77 9.54
CA ASN A 200 46.75 26.55 9.51
C ASN A 200 45.33 26.79 10.07
N GLU A 201 45.21 27.52 11.18
CA GLU A 201 43.90 27.87 11.77
C GLU A 201 43.05 28.69 10.80
N TYR A 202 43.61 29.72 10.18
CA TYR A 202 42.90 30.55 9.21
C TYR A 202 42.47 29.75 7.98
N ARG A 203 43.39 28.96 7.41
CA ARG A 203 43.17 28.15 6.22
C ARG A 203 42.07 27.12 6.44
N GLU A 204 42.10 26.39 7.54
CA GLU A 204 41.08 25.40 7.88
C GLU A 204 39.75 26.08 8.23
N GLY A 205 39.78 27.23 8.91
CA GLY A 205 38.60 28.05 9.17
C GLY A 205 37.88 28.53 7.90
N LEU A 206 38.64 28.96 6.89
CA LEU A 206 38.10 29.34 5.57
C LEU A 206 37.44 28.14 4.90
N GLY A 207 38.14 27.00 4.83
CA GLY A 207 37.60 25.77 4.24
C GLY A 207 36.31 25.31 4.93
N ARG A 208 36.32 25.24 6.27
CA ARG A 208 35.15 24.89 7.08
C ARG A 208 33.96 25.80 6.82
N GLY A 209 34.17 27.12 6.73
CA GLY A 209 33.11 28.09 6.43
C GLY A 209 32.44 27.81 5.09
N VAL A 210 33.26 27.62 4.04
CA VAL A 210 32.78 27.29 2.69
C VAL A 210 32.04 25.95 2.65
N LEU A 211 32.61 24.90 3.24
CA LEU A 211 31.97 23.57 3.25
C LEU A 211 30.61 23.61 3.97
N ARG A 212 30.50 24.35 5.08
CA ARG A 212 29.21 24.54 5.78
C ARG A 212 28.18 25.27 4.92
N ALA A 213 28.59 26.33 4.22
CA ALA A 213 27.71 27.05 3.29
C ALA A 213 27.20 26.14 2.15
N ARG A 214 28.05 25.23 1.65
CA ARG A 214 27.65 24.23 0.65
C ARG A 214 26.63 23.23 1.16
N VAL A 215 26.80 22.70 2.37
CA VAL A 215 25.78 21.83 2.99
C VAL A 215 24.46 22.59 3.10
N ALA A 216 24.48 23.84 3.57
CA ALA A 216 23.29 24.68 3.70
C ALA A 216 22.59 24.97 2.37
N SER A 217 23.31 24.93 1.25
CA SER A 217 22.72 25.15 -0.09
C SER A 217 21.81 24.01 -0.57
N GLY A 218 21.92 22.82 0.03
CA GLY A 218 21.14 21.63 -0.37
C GLY A 218 21.53 20.98 -1.70
N LYS A 219 22.57 21.48 -2.40
CA LYS A 219 23.03 20.92 -3.69
C LYS A 219 23.90 19.65 -3.52
N PHE A 220 23.43 18.69 -2.72
CA PHE A 220 24.23 17.54 -2.28
C PHE A 220 24.80 16.71 -3.44
N GLN A 221 24.04 16.50 -4.52
CA GLN A 221 24.49 15.69 -5.65
C GLN A 221 25.71 16.33 -6.35
N GLN A 222 25.64 17.63 -6.65
CA GLN A 222 26.71 18.37 -7.31
C GLN A 222 28.04 18.27 -6.54
N TYR A 223 27.99 18.35 -5.20
CA TYR A 223 29.20 18.30 -4.39
C TYR A 223 29.65 16.88 -4.06
N LEU A 224 28.76 15.89 -4.02
CA LEU A 224 29.16 14.49 -4.01
C LEU A 224 29.86 14.12 -5.33
N ASP A 225 29.40 14.66 -6.45
CA ASP A 225 30.05 14.47 -7.76
C ASP A 225 31.48 15.03 -7.79
N ARG A 226 31.71 16.12 -7.04
CA ARG A 226 32.97 16.87 -6.98
C ARG A 226 33.94 16.42 -5.87
N ASN A 227 33.43 16.04 -4.72
CA ASN A 227 34.22 15.76 -3.52
C ASN A 227 34.06 14.33 -3.01
N GLY A 228 33.05 13.60 -3.46
CA GLY A 228 32.83 12.20 -3.09
C GLY A 228 33.93 11.29 -3.63
N GLU A 229 33.96 10.06 -3.14
CA GLU A 229 34.84 9.04 -3.72
C GLU A 229 34.24 8.49 -5.02
N PRO A 230 35.01 7.75 -5.84
CA PRO A 230 34.46 7.19 -7.07
C PRO A 230 33.20 6.35 -6.85
N SER A 231 33.11 5.61 -5.74
CA SER A 231 31.92 4.85 -5.37
C SER A 231 30.66 5.71 -5.17
N ASP A 232 30.82 6.97 -4.80
CA ASP A 232 29.71 7.92 -4.60
C ASP A 232 29.13 8.43 -5.93
N VAL A 233 29.84 8.22 -7.04
CA VAL A 233 29.54 8.80 -8.37
C VAL A 233 29.50 7.78 -9.50
N GLY A 234 29.42 6.47 -9.22
CA GLY A 234 29.29 5.43 -10.25
C GLY A 234 30.28 4.28 -10.15
N GLY A 235 31.28 4.38 -9.27
CA GLY A 235 32.43 3.50 -9.22
C GLY A 235 33.44 3.80 -10.34
N VAL A 236 34.57 3.09 -10.33
CA VAL A 236 35.51 3.09 -11.47
C VAL A 236 35.37 1.79 -12.24
N PRO A 237 35.29 1.84 -13.59
CA PRO A 237 35.49 0.66 -14.42
C PRO A 237 36.94 0.17 -14.29
N ARG A 238 37.19 -1.08 -14.68
CA ARG A 238 38.52 -1.65 -14.72
C ARG A 238 38.91 -2.01 -16.14
N PHE A 239 40.21 -2.01 -16.42
CA PHE A 239 40.75 -2.62 -17.63
C PHE A 239 42.05 -3.39 -17.31
N SER A 240 42.08 -4.65 -17.72
CA SER A 240 43.11 -5.63 -17.33
C SER A 240 44.21 -5.70 -18.38
N ALA A 241 45.37 -5.12 -18.11
CA ALA A 241 46.54 -5.31 -18.97
C ALA A 241 47.21 -6.67 -18.69
N HIS A 242 47.28 -7.53 -19.71
CA HIS A 242 48.08 -8.75 -19.73
C HIS A 242 49.59 -8.40 -19.75
N GLY A 243 50.35 -8.87 -18.74
CA GLY A 243 51.81 -8.83 -18.76
C GLY A 243 52.47 -8.94 -17.38
N ASN A 244 52.98 -10.12 -17.05
CA ASN A 244 53.87 -10.51 -15.95
C ASN A 244 54.45 -9.37 -15.05
N SER A 245 53.67 -8.91 -14.07
CA SER A 245 54.13 -8.34 -12.78
C SER A 245 52.98 -7.97 -11.81
N SER A 246 51.73 -8.39 -12.05
CA SER A 246 50.54 -7.95 -11.30
C SER A 246 50.54 -8.36 -9.83
N ALA A 247 50.97 -9.60 -9.52
CA ALA A 247 50.99 -10.14 -8.16
C ALA A 247 51.85 -9.30 -7.19
N SER A 248 52.96 -8.73 -7.66
CA SER A 248 53.79 -7.86 -6.81
C SER A 248 53.29 -6.42 -6.75
N ARG A 249 52.54 -5.94 -7.76
CA ARG A 249 52.05 -4.56 -7.82
C ARG A 249 50.88 -4.31 -6.88
N GLY A 250 49.84 -5.14 -6.93
CA GLY A 250 48.64 -4.97 -6.09
C GLY A 250 49.00 -5.00 -4.60
N LEU A 251 49.89 -5.92 -4.21
CA LEU A 251 50.41 -6.01 -2.85
C LEU A 251 51.35 -4.83 -2.50
N ARG A 252 52.29 -4.45 -3.38
CA ARG A 252 53.21 -3.31 -3.14
C ARG A 252 52.49 -1.97 -3.00
N ASN A 253 51.41 -1.77 -3.76
CA ASN A 253 50.63 -0.54 -3.75
C ASN A 253 49.53 -0.54 -2.68
N ASN A 254 49.42 -1.57 -1.82
CA ASN A 254 48.27 -1.79 -0.93
C ASN A 254 46.92 -1.74 -1.65
N ASN A 255 46.90 -2.10 -2.93
CA ASN A 255 45.75 -2.07 -3.82
C ASN A 255 45.39 -3.50 -4.26
N PRO A 256 44.84 -4.33 -3.35
CA PRO A 256 44.62 -5.74 -3.61
C PRO A 256 43.55 -5.99 -4.67
N GLY A 257 42.68 -5.01 -4.90
CA GLY A 257 41.71 -5.00 -5.97
C GLY A 257 42.18 -4.30 -7.25
N ASN A 258 43.48 -4.04 -7.47
CA ASN A 258 44.01 -3.37 -8.68
C ASN A 258 43.09 -2.24 -9.20
N ILE A 259 42.60 -1.39 -8.31
CA ILE A 259 41.63 -0.34 -8.61
C ILE A 259 42.34 0.81 -9.29
N GLU A 260 41.76 1.33 -10.37
CA GLU A 260 42.31 2.48 -11.09
C GLU A 260 42.23 3.75 -10.23
N SER A 261 43.25 4.61 -10.36
CA SER A 261 43.22 5.92 -9.74
C SER A 261 42.32 6.86 -10.54
N ASN A 262 41.56 7.70 -9.85
CA ASN A 262 40.86 8.82 -10.47
C ASN A 262 41.38 10.11 -9.82
N ASP A 263 42.01 10.96 -10.61
CA ASP A 263 42.62 12.20 -10.11
C ASP A 263 41.58 13.27 -9.72
N LYS A 264 40.34 13.16 -10.24
CA LYS A 264 39.23 14.05 -9.86
C LYS A 264 38.65 13.66 -8.50
N ASN A 265 38.42 12.36 -8.30
CA ASN A 265 37.82 11.79 -7.10
C ASN A 265 38.73 10.69 -6.54
N PRO A 266 39.80 11.02 -5.79
CA PRO A 266 40.63 9.99 -5.19
C PRO A 266 39.89 9.24 -4.10
N TRP A 267 40.28 7.99 -3.87
CA TRP A 267 39.78 7.19 -2.76
C TRP A 267 40.32 7.71 -1.41
N GLU A 268 39.56 7.54 -0.34
CA GLU A 268 40.02 7.71 1.04
C GLU A 268 41.15 6.71 1.32
N GLY A 269 42.28 7.23 1.81
CA GLY A 269 43.53 6.49 1.97
C GLY A 269 44.37 6.36 0.71
N GLN A 270 43.98 6.97 -0.42
CA GLN A 270 44.82 7.01 -1.62
C GLN A 270 45.98 8.00 -1.43
N THR A 271 47.21 7.51 -1.46
CA THR A 271 48.44 8.29 -1.27
C THR A 271 49.13 8.68 -2.58
N GLY A 272 48.70 8.10 -3.71
CA GLY A 272 49.20 8.41 -5.05
C GLY A 272 48.73 7.39 -6.08
N SER A 273 49.41 7.36 -7.23
CA SER A 273 49.23 6.33 -8.27
C SER A 273 50.57 5.79 -8.75
N ASP A 274 50.56 4.67 -9.48
CA ASP A 274 51.70 4.21 -10.29
C ASP A 274 51.56 4.56 -11.78
N GLY A 275 50.76 5.59 -12.08
CA GLY A 275 50.40 6.02 -13.43
C GLY A 275 48.99 5.61 -13.83
N ARG A 276 48.51 4.43 -13.40
CA ARG A 276 47.15 3.95 -13.70
C ARG A 276 46.39 3.45 -12.48
N PHE A 277 47.07 2.76 -11.57
CA PHE A 277 46.43 2.17 -10.40
C PHE A 277 46.66 3.01 -9.16
N ALA A 278 45.66 3.05 -8.28
CA ALA A 278 45.75 3.73 -7.00
C ALA A 278 46.80 3.05 -6.10
N LYS A 279 47.47 3.86 -5.27
CA LYS A 279 48.29 3.43 -4.13
C LYS A 279 47.60 3.82 -2.85
N PHE A 280 47.50 2.90 -1.91
CA PHE A 280 46.82 3.11 -0.63
C PHE A 280 47.78 3.14 0.55
N GLU A 281 47.38 3.84 1.61
CA GLU A 281 48.13 3.93 2.86
C GLU A 281 48.26 2.56 3.55
N THR A 282 47.18 1.78 3.58
CA THR A 282 47.18 0.41 4.14
C THR A 282 46.37 -0.56 3.26
N PRO A 283 46.59 -1.88 3.37
CA PRO A 283 45.79 -2.87 2.66
C PRO A 283 44.28 -2.76 2.94
N GLU A 284 43.89 -2.43 4.16
CA GLU A 284 42.49 -2.26 4.57
C GLU A 284 41.82 -1.11 3.80
N HIS A 285 42.56 -0.04 3.47
CA HIS A 285 42.04 1.04 2.62
C HIS A 285 41.81 0.58 1.18
N GLY A 286 42.70 -0.25 0.63
CA GLY A 286 42.51 -0.84 -0.68
C GLY A 286 41.35 -1.85 -0.73
N ILE A 287 41.16 -2.63 0.34
CA ILE A 287 40.01 -3.53 0.50
C ILE A 287 38.71 -2.73 0.65
N ARG A 288 38.75 -1.62 1.40
CA ARG A 288 37.62 -0.70 1.54
C ARG A 288 37.23 -0.13 0.17
N ALA A 289 38.18 0.36 -0.61
CA ALA A 289 37.92 0.87 -1.96
C ALA A 289 37.32 -0.22 -2.87
N LEU A 290 37.81 -1.45 -2.78
CA LEU A 290 37.26 -2.62 -3.49
C LEU A 290 35.79 -2.87 -3.11
N GLY A 291 35.51 -2.95 -1.81
CA GLY A 291 34.15 -3.13 -1.30
C GLY A 291 33.22 -2.00 -1.74
N LYS A 292 33.66 -0.73 -1.63
CA LYS A 292 32.86 0.43 -2.06
C LYS A 292 32.60 0.42 -3.57
N ASN A 293 33.56 -0.04 -4.38
CA ASN A 293 33.35 -0.15 -5.83
C ASN A 293 32.30 -1.21 -6.17
N LEU A 294 32.33 -2.38 -5.53
CA LEU A 294 31.32 -3.44 -5.70
C LEU A 294 29.93 -2.99 -5.19
N LEU A 295 29.88 -2.32 -4.05
CA LEU A 295 28.66 -1.70 -3.54
C LEU A 295 28.10 -0.68 -4.54
N SER A 296 28.95 0.07 -5.24
CA SER A 296 28.52 1.01 -6.27
C SER A 296 27.95 0.31 -7.52
N TYR A 297 28.46 -0.87 -7.88
CA TYR A 297 27.93 -1.68 -8.99
C TYR A 297 26.49 -2.12 -8.71
N ASN A 298 26.22 -2.54 -7.47
CA ASN A 298 24.88 -2.86 -7.03
C ASN A 298 23.99 -1.61 -6.89
N ARG A 299 24.48 -0.56 -6.22
CA ARG A 299 23.72 0.65 -5.90
C ARG A 299 23.38 1.51 -7.12
N ILE A 300 24.26 1.58 -8.12
CA ILE A 300 24.13 2.53 -9.24
C ILE A 300 23.75 1.82 -10.53
N HIS A 301 24.30 0.63 -10.77
CA HIS A 301 24.07 -0.12 -12.01
C HIS A 301 23.08 -1.28 -11.84
N GLY A 302 22.60 -1.54 -10.62
CA GLY A 302 21.63 -2.60 -10.35
C GLY A 302 22.20 -4.02 -10.46
N LEU A 303 23.52 -4.18 -10.50
CA LEU A 303 24.13 -5.50 -10.68
C LEU A 303 24.04 -6.29 -9.37
N ASP A 304 23.36 -7.41 -9.39
CA ASP A 304 23.10 -8.23 -8.20
C ASP A 304 23.43 -9.71 -8.40
N THR A 305 24.02 -10.10 -9.52
CA THR A 305 24.53 -11.46 -9.75
C THR A 305 26.06 -11.48 -9.86
N VAL A 306 26.67 -12.64 -9.58
CA VAL A 306 28.12 -12.82 -9.77
C VAL A 306 28.50 -12.57 -11.24
N GLY A 307 27.69 -13.08 -12.18
CA GLY A 307 27.92 -12.93 -13.61
C GLY A 307 28.00 -11.46 -14.05
N GLU A 308 27.02 -10.65 -13.66
CA GLU A 308 26.97 -9.22 -13.96
C GLU A 308 28.11 -8.43 -13.30
N MET A 309 28.31 -8.64 -12.00
CA MET A 309 29.31 -7.90 -11.25
C MET A 309 30.72 -8.19 -11.76
N ILE A 310 31.05 -9.47 -12.00
CA ILE A 310 32.37 -9.87 -12.50
C ILE A 310 32.55 -9.51 -13.97
N THR A 311 31.52 -9.56 -14.81
CA THR A 311 31.61 -9.13 -16.21
C THR A 311 31.88 -7.62 -16.30
N ARG A 312 31.28 -6.81 -15.43
CA ARG A 312 31.63 -5.40 -15.31
C ARG A 312 33.04 -5.20 -14.72
N TRP A 313 33.45 -6.04 -13.78
CA TRP A 313 34.75 -5.97 -13.12
C TRP A 313 35.91 -6.39 -14.04
N ALA A 314 35.70 -7.37 -14.92
CA ALA A 314 36.66 -7.95 -15.85
C ALA A 314 35.96 -8.38 -17.17
N PRO A 315 35.85 -7.48 -18.16
CA PRO A 315 35.17 -7.77 -19.43
C PRO A 315 35.87 -8.84 -20.29
N PRO A 316 35.11 -9.63 -21.10
CA PRO A 316 35.61 -10.83 -21.80
C PRO A 316 36.55 -10.55 -22.99
N LYS A 317 36.63 -9.31 -23.48
CA LYS A 317 37.53 -8.96 -24.59
C LYS A 317 39.02 -9.14 -24.21
N GLU A 318 39.33 -9.07 -22.92
CA GLU A 318 40.69 -9.08 -22.38
C GLU A 318 40.86 -10.00 -21.16
N ASN A 319 39.91 -10.88 -20.86
CA ASN A 319 39.98 -11.79 -19.70
C ASN A 319 39.21 -13.09 -19.99
N ASP A 320 39.57 -14.18 -19.33
CA ASP A 320 38.70 -15.36 -19.24
C ASP A 320 37.62 -15.13 -18.16
N THR A 321 36.68 -14.23 -18.47
CA THR A 321 35.59 -13.83 -17.56
C THR A 321 34.76 -15.02 -17.08
N ASP A 322 34.57 -16.04 -17.92
CA ASP A 322 33.80 -17.23 -17.56
C ASP A 322 34.53 -18.07 -16.49
N SER A 323 35.86 -18.22 -16.60
CA SER A 323 36.66 -18.87 -15.55
C SER A 323 36.61 -18.09 -14.23
N TYR A 324 36.60 -16.75 -14.29
CA TYR A 324 36.52 -15.87 -13.13
C TYR A 324 35.15 -15.99 -12.45
N ILE A 325 34.06 -15.92 -13.21
CA ILE A 325 32.70 -16.12 -12.71
C ILE A 325 32.59 -17.48 -12.01
N LYS A 326 33.09 -18.57 -12.63
CA LYS A 326 33.06 -19.91 -12.04
C LYS A 326 33.84 -19.99 -10.72
N ALA A 327 35.03 -19.39 -10.65
CA ALA A 327 35.83 -19.39 -9.43
C ALA A 327 35.13 -18.67 -8.28
N ILE A 328 34.53 -17.51 -8.55
CA ILE A 328 33.79 -16.72 -7.55
C ILE A 328 32.49 -17.41 -7.14
N CYS A 329 31.76 -18.01 -8.09
CA CYS A 329 30.57 -18.82 -7.82
C CYS A 329 30.89 -19.98 -6.86
N ALA A 330 31.98 -20.72 -7.12
CA ALA A 330 32.41 -21.82 -6.27
C ALA A 330 32.78 -21.36 -4.84
N GLN A 331 33.38 -20.17 -4.71
CA GLN A 331 33.76 -19.61 -3.42
C GLN A 331 32.56 -19.08 -2.61
N LEU A 332 31.53 -18.57 -3.29
CA LEU A 332 30.30 -18.06 -2.66
C LEU A 332 29.23 -19.15 -2.47
N GLY A 333 29.32 -20.28 -3.18
CA GLY A 333 28.31 -21.33 -3.15
C GLY A 333 27.02 -20.97 -3.88
N VAL A 334 27.10 -20.14 -4.93
CA VAL A 334 25.95 -19.63 -5.72
C VAL A 334 26.19 -19.85 -7.21
N GLY A 335 25.12 -19.90 -8.01
CA GLY A 335 25.17 -19.89 -9.47
C GLY A 335 25.49 -18.50 -10.05
N ALA A 336 25.94 -18.46 -11.31
CA ALA A 336 26.34 -17.21 -11.97
C ALA A 336 25.21 -16.18 -12.08
N ASN A 337 23.96 -16.65 -12.17
CA ASN A 337 22.75 -15.82 -12.29
C ASN A 337 21.95 -15.76 -10.98
N ASP A 338 22.46 -16.36 -9.90
CA ASP A 338 21.82 -16.27 -8.60
C ASP A 338 22.04 -14.88 -8.02
N GLN A 339 21.00 -14.33 -7.40
CA GLN A 339 21.07 -13.01 -6.77
C GLN A 339 21.88 -13.08 -5.48
N ILE A 340 22.82 -12.14 -5.33
CA ILE A 340 23.68 -11.98 -4.17
C ILE A 340 23.43 -10.61 -3.51
N ASP A 341 23.34 -10.60 -2.18
CA ASP A 341 23.25 -9.37 -1.40
C ASP A 341 24.65 -8.92 -0.97
N VAL A 342 25.22 -7.97 -1.70
CA VAL A 342 26.54 -7.38 -1.40
C VAL A 342 26.50 -6.35 -0.27
N THR A 343 25.34 -6.04 0.30
CA THR A 343 25.24 -5.26 1.54
C THR A 343 25.43 -6.12 2.79
N ASN A 344 25.31 -7.44 2.64
CA ASN A 344 25.68 -8.39 3.68
C ASN A 344 27.21 -8.44 3.83
N PRO A 345 27.76 -8.17 5.03
CA PRO A 345 29.20 -8.19 5.26
C PRO A 345 29.88 -9.49 4.87
N ARG A 346 29.23 -10.64 5.06
CA ARG A 346 29.81 -11.95 4.73
C ARG A 346 29.94 -12.15 3.22
N THR A 347 28.88 -11.82 2.48
CA THR A 347 28.87 -11.90 1.01
C THR A 347 29.92 -10.97 0.42
N LEU A 348 29.98 -9.72 0.90
CA LEU A 348 30.96 -8.75 0.43
C LEU A 348 32.39 -9.15 0.78
N SER A 349 32.67 -9.64 1.99
CA SER A 349 33.98 -10.16 2.37
C SER A 349 34.41 -11.34 1.50
N ALA A 350 33.53 -12.29 1.24
CA ALA A 350 33.83 -13.44 0.38
C ALA A 350 34.11 -13.01 -1.07
N LEU A 351 33.29 -12.11 -1.61
CA LEU A 351 33.47 -11.55 -2.95
C LEU A 351 34.79 -10.76 -3.07
N CYS A 352 35.10 -9.89 -2.09
CA CYS A 352 36.36 -9.17 -2.05
C CYS A 352 37.55 -10.14 -1.97
N ALA A 353 37.51 -11.14 -1.08
CA ALA A 353 38.58 -12.12 -0.95
C ALA A 353 38.81 -12.92 -2.24
N GLY A 354 37.73 -13.32 -2.92
CA GLY A 354 37.81 -14.03 -4.20
C GLY A 354 38.41 -13.17 -5.31
N ILE A 355 38.00 -11.90 -5.41
CA ILE A 355 38.61 -10.95 -6.34
C ILE A 355 40.09 -10.78 -6.04
N VAL A 356 40.47 -10.54 -4.77
CA VAL A 356 41.89 -10.37 -4.39
C VAL A 356 42.73 -11.60 -4.76
N ASN A 357 42.20 -12.81 -4.54
CA ASN A 357 42.88 -14.05 -4.90
C ASN A 357 43.12 -14.17 -6.41
N HIS A 358 42.10 -13.89 -7.22
CA HIS A 358 42.19 -13.94 -8.68
C HIS A 358 43.18 -12.89 -9.22
N GLU A 359 43.20 -11.71 -8.62
CA GLU A 359 44.01 -10.57 -9.08
C GLU A 359 45.50 -10.67 -8.79
N ASN A 360 45.83 -11.21 -7.62
CA ASN A 360 47.22 -11.29 -7.16
C ASN A 360 47.77 -12.71 -7.25
N GLY A 361 46.97 -13.67 -7.72
CA GLY A 361 47.30 -15.11 -7.70
C GLY A 361 47.34 -15.72 -6.29
N SER A 362 47.04 -14.92 -5.26
CA SER A 362 46.95 -15.33 -3.85
C SER A 362 46.15 -14.29 -3.06
N GLN A 363 45.57 -14.70 -1.93
CA GLN A 363 44.95 -13.80 -0.96
C GLN A 363 45.79 -13.85 0.33
N PRO A 364 46.74 -12.92 0.54
CA PRO A 364 47.68 -12.98 1.67
C PRO A 364 47.17 -12.28 2.94
N TYR A 365 45.98 -11.67 2.92
CA TYR A 365 45.46 -10.89 4.04
C TYR A 365 44.66 -11.76 5.00
N SER A 366 44.76 -11.49 6.30
CA SER A 366 43.94 -12.19 7.29
C SER A 366 42.45 -11.87 7.13
N ALA A 367 41.59 -12.74 7.68
CA ALA A 367 40.15 -12.50 7.72
C ALA A 367 39.81 -11.17 8.40
N ASP A 368 40.56 -10.78 9.44
CA ASP A 368 40.37 -9.51 10.14
C ASP A 368 40.68 -8.31 9.25
N GLN A 369 41.72 -8.37 8.42
CA GLN A 369 42.05 -7.28 7.48
C GLN A 369 40.98 -7.13 6.40
N ILE A 370 40.48 -8.24 5.85
CA ILE A 370 39.36 -8.23 4.90
C ILE A 370 38.11 -7.65 5.56
N ASN A 371 37.75 -8.13 6.74
CA ASN A 371 36.57 -7.69 7.46
C ASN A 371 36.67 -6.22 7.90
N ASN A 372 37.83 -5.72 8.30
CA ASN A 372 38.04 -4.32 8.65
C ASN A 372 37.86 -3.40 7.42
N GLY A 373 38.42 -3.77 6.27
CA GLY A 373 38.22 -3.04 5.02
C GLY A 373 36.75 -3.07 4.56
N VAL A 374 36.10 -4.21 4.63
CA VAL A 374 34.68 -4.39 4.25
C VAL A 374 33.74 -3.65 5.21
N SER A 375 34.00 -3.72 6.52
CA SER A 375 33.25 -2.96 7.52
C SER A 375 33.40 -1.46 7.30
N ALA A 376 34.59 -1.00 6.91
CA ALA A 376 34.78 0.39 6.51
C ALA A 376 34.07 0.74 5.20
N ALA A 377 33.99 -0.17 4.23
CA ALA A 377 33.24 0.04 2.99
C ALA A 377 31.74 0.18 3.23
N LEU A 378 31.20 -0.59 4.19
CA LEU A 378 29.81 -0.54 4.62
C LEU A 378 29.50 0.63 5.58
N GLY A 379 30.51 1.43 5.96
CA GLY A 379 30.37 2.55 6.88
C GLY A 379 30.17 2.15 8.35
N ILE A 380 30.48 0.91 8.71
CA ILE A 380 30.38 0.39 10.09
C ILE A 380 31.56 0.89 10.95
N THR A 381 32.75 1.01 10.35
CA THR A 381 33.99 1.45 11.00
C THR A 381 34.70 2.52 10.16
N SER A 382 35.45 3.44 10.77
CA SER A 382 36.31 4.39 10.05
C SER A 382 37.78 3.97 10.10
N LEU A 383 38.50 4.08 8.99
CA LEU A 383 39.95 3.89 8.95
C LEU A 383 40.65 5.25 9.13
N PRO A 384 41.72 5.36 9.94
CA PRO A 384 42.53 6.57 9.99
C PRO A 384 43.15 6.82 8.60
N SER A 385 42.94 8.03 8.05
CA SER A 385 43.35 8.34 6.68
C SER A 385 44.08 9.68 6.59
N ALA A 386 45.09 9.73 5.73
CA ALA A 386 45.71 10.98 5.31
C ALA A 386 44.71 11.94 4.64
N LYS A 387 45.07 13.23 4.61
CA LYS A 387 44.24 14.29 4.04
C LYS A 387 43.95 14.06 2.55
N ARG A 388 42.67 14.06 2.16
CA ARG A 388 42.26 13.88 0.76
C ARG A 388 42.34 15.19 -0.03
N ARG A 389 42.72 15.08 -1.31
CA ARG A 389 42.89 16.19 -2.26
C ARG A 389 42.04 15.95 -3.52
N THR A 390 40.96 16.68 -3.74
CA THR A 390 40.05 16.46 -4.89
C THR A 390 40.20 17.54 -5.96
N GLY A 391 41.17 18.46 -5.82
CA GLY A 391 41.27 19.65 -6.66
C GLY A 391 40.21 20.70 -6.33
N ASP A 392 39.43 20.48 -5.28
CA ASP A 392 38.53 21.47 -4.72
C ASP A 392 39.19 22.21 -3.59
N LEU A 393 39.56 23.47 -3.82
CA LEU A 393 40.34 24.25 -2.86
C LEU A 393 39.72 24.25 -1.45
N ALA A 394 38.42 24.47 -1.30
CA ALA A 394 37.77 24.52 0.02
C ALA A 394 37.83 23.18 0.74
N PHE A 395 37.64 22.08 0.00
CA PHE A 395 37.76 20.73 0.54
C PHE A 395 39.22 20.45 0.90
N ASP A 396 40.16 20.78 0.02
CA ASP A 396 41.58 20.52 0.15
C ASP A 396 42.23 21.35 1.27
N ILE A 397 41.73 22.53 1.59
CA ILE A 397 42.27 23.34 2.70
C ILE A 397 41.71 22.93 4.06
N SER A 398 40.51 22.35 4.12
CA SER A 398 39.84 21.88 5.36
C SER A 398 40.56 20.71 6.03
N SER A 399 40.40 20.51 7.33
CA SER A 399 40.99 19.35 8.04
C SER A 399 40.33 18.01 7.61
N PRO A 400 40.99 16.85 7.79
CA PRO A 400 40.39 15.54 7.47
C PRO A 400 39.06 15.29 8.19
N SER A 401 38.93 15.75 9.44
CA SER A 401 37.69 15.62 10.22
C SER A 401 36.51 16.40 9.62
N GLU A 402 36.79 17.59 9.08
CA GLU A 402 35.79 18.43 8.42
C GLU A 402 35.41 17.88 7.05
N GLN A 403 36.38 17.36 6.30
CA GLN A 403 36.12 16.66 5.04
C GLN A 403 35.16 15.47 5.26
N ALA A 404 35.41 14.64 6.28
CA ALA A 404 34.55 13.51 6.62
C ALA A 404 33.15 13.95 7.06
N SER A 405 33.05 14.96 7.93
CA SER A 405 31.77 15.52 8.38
C SER A 405 30.95 16.08 7.21
N TYR A 406 31.60 16.80 6.29
CA TYR A 406 30.99 17.35 5.09
C TYR A 406 30.38 16.25 4.21
N ILE A 407 31.16 15.23 3.84
CA ILE A 407 30.66 14.13 2.99
C ILE A 407 29.54 13.36 3.70
N GLY A 408 29.68 13.08 4.99
CA GLY A 408 28.66 12.39 5.77
C GLY A 408 27.32 13.14 5.81
N GLN A 409 27.34 14.46 5.99
CA GLN A 409 26.14 15.30 5.93
C GLN A 409 25.48 15.25 4.54
N MET A 410 26.28 15.31 3.46
CA MET A 410 25.75 15.25 2.10
C MET A 410 25.10 13.91 1.76
N GLN A 411 25.72 12.80 2.19
CA GLN A 411 25.13 11.46 2.06
C GLN A 411 23.84 11.32 2.89
N ALA A 412 23.80 11.89 4.10
CA ALA A 412 22.59 11.89 4.92
C ALA A 412 21.44 12.65 4.25
N MET A 413 21.71 13.82 3.67
CA MET A 413 20.72 14.58 2.89
C MET A 413 20.24 13.81 1.66
N GLN A 414 21.14 13.18 0.91
CA GLN A 414 20.78 12.32 -0.23
C GLN A 414 19.86 11.17 0.21
N ASN A 415 20.15 10.54 1.35
CA ASN A 415 19.33 9.46 1.91
C ASN A 415 17.94 9.97 2.34
N GLN A 416 17.85 11.12 3.00
CA GLN A 416 16.57 11.73 3.39
C GLN A 416 15.71 12.06 2.17
N TYR A 417 16.31 12.65 1.14
CA TYR A 417 15.62 12.96 -0.10
C TYR A 417 15.05 11.70 -0.77
N ARG A 418 15.81 10.60 -0.81
CA ARG A 418 15.31 9.30 -1.33
C ARG A 418 14.17 8.72 -0.51
N VAL A 419 14.23 8.79 0.83
CA VAL A 419 13.15 8.30 1.70
C VAL A 419 11.86 9.08 1.44
N GLN A 420 11.93 10.41 1.33
CA GLN A 420 10.76 11.24 1.02
C GLN A 420 10.15 10.88 -0.34
N GLN A 421 10.98 10.65 -1.37
CA GLN A 421 10.50 10.18 -2.66
C GLN A 421 9.87 8.78 -2.59
N SER A 422 10.48 7.85 -1.84
CA SER A 422 9.93 6.51 -1.62
C SER A 422 8.56 6.56 -0.95
N ASP A 423 8.40 7.37 0.09
CA ASP A 423 7.13 7.47 0.81
C ASP A 423 6.01 8.05 -0.07
N ALA A 424 6.33 9.09 -0.84
CA ALA A 424 5.38 9.69 -1.79
C ALA A 424 4.99 8.69 -2.89
N LEU A 425 5.97 7.96 -3.43
CA LEU A 425 5.73 6.94 -4.45
C LEU A 425 4.90 5.77 -3.90
N ASP A 426 5.23 5.26 -2.72
CA ASP A 426 4.51 4.14 -2.10
C ASP A 426 3.03 4.51 -1.82
N GLN A 427 2.73 5.77 -1.46
CA GLN A 427 1.35 6.25 -1.35
C GLN A 427 0.62 6.26 -2.70
N GLN A 428 1.25 6.75 -3.76
CA GLN A 428 0.67 6.73 -5.10
C GLN A 428 0.39 5.29 -5.58
N VAL A 429 1.34 4.38 -5.36
CA VAL A 429 1.19 2.96 -5.71
C VAL A 429 0.01 2.33 -4.94
N LYS A 430 -0.16 2.61 -3.65
CA LYS A 430 -1.33 2.15 -2.88
C LYS A 430 -2.65 2.63 -3.47
N ASN A 431 -2.71 3.88 -3.91
CA ASN A 431 -3.92 4.43 -4.56
C ASN A 431 -4.20 3.73 -5.90
N ILE A 432 -3.17 3.51 -6.72
CA ILE A 432 -3.28 2.75 -7.97
C ILE A 432 -3.81 1.34 -7.70
N PHE A 433 -3.26 0.65 -6.70
CA PHE A 433 -3.65 -0.72 -6.34
C PHE A 433 -5.12 -0.77 -5.90
N SER A 434 -5.54 0.21 -5.09
CA SER A 434 -6.93 0.32 -4.65
C SER A 434 -7.90 0.60 -5.82
N ALA A 435 -7.52 1.51 -6.73
CA ALA A 435 -8.33 1.82 -7.91
C ALA A 435 -8.46 0.61 -8.86
N THR A 436 -7.36 -0.09 -9.10
CA THR A 436 -7.32 -1.27 -9.98
C THR A 436 -8.02 -2.49 -9.37
N ASP A 437 -8.00 -2.66 -8.04
CA ASP A 437 -8.82 -3.67 -7.33
C ASP A 437 -10.33 -3.46 -7.59
N GLU A 438 -10.75 -2.22 -7.87
CA GLU A 438 -12.10 -1.87 -8.31
C GLU A 438 -12.28 -1.81 -9.83
N GLY A 439 -11.26 -2.13 -10.62
CA GLY A 439 -11.28 -2.03 -12.09
C GLY A 439 -11.46 -0.59 -12.58
N LEU A 440 -10.93 0.38 -11.85
CA LEU A 440 -10.87 1.79 -12.23
C LEU A 440 -9.52 2.11 -12.87
N GLN A 441 -9.53 3.08 -13.79
CA GLN A 441 -8.31 3.59 -14.40
C GLN A 441 -7.68 4.65 -13.48
N PRO A 442 -6.42 4.52 -13.08
CA PRO A 442 -5.75 5.53 -12.26
C PRO A 442 -5.43 6.79 -13.08
N ASP A 443 -5.55 7.97 -12.45
CA ASP A 443 -5.32 9.26 -13.11
C ASP A 443 -3.84 9.51 -13.47
N TYR A 444 -2.93 8.91 -12.70
CA TYR A 444 -1.48 9.05 -12.88
C TYR A 444 -0.78 7.72 -12.63
N VAL A 445 0.17 7.36 -13.49
CA VAL A 445 1.01 6.16 -13.37
C VAL A 445 2.47 6.60 -13.32
N PRO A 446 3.20 6.35 -12.22
CA PRO A 446 4.60 6.69 -12.10
C PRO A 446 5.48 5.99 -13.15
N SER A 447 6.54 6.68 -13.59
CA SER A 447 7.50 6.14 -14.55
C SER A 447 8.45 5.12 -13.91
N GLN A 448 9.08 4.28 -14.72
CA GLN A 448 10.13 3.35 -14.27
C GLN A 448 11.26 4.09 -13.54
N GLN A 449 11.67 5.26 -14.04
CA GLN A 449 12.73 6.05 -13.45
C GLN A 449 12.37 6.53 -12.03
N ALA A 450 11.10 6.91 -11.80
CA ALA A 450 10.65 7.32 -10.47
C ALA A 450 10.84 6.22 -9.41
N PHE A 451 10.61 4.96 -9.78
CA PHE A 451 10.86 3.82 -8.88
C PHE A 451 12.35 3.57 -8.62
N ILE A 452 13.19 3.76 -9.64
CA ILE A 452 14.65 3.64 -9.52
C ILE A 452 15.18 4.73 -8.59
N ASP A 453 14.78 5.98 -8.81
CA ASP A 453 15.23 7.15 -8.04
C ASP A 453 14.80 7.09 -6.56
N ALA A 454 13.57 6.60 -6.32
CA ALA A 454 13.04 6.39 -4.98
C ALA A 454 13.70 5.22 -4.23
N SER A 455 14.37 4.29 -4.93
CA SER A 455 14.94 3.08 -4.33
C SER A 455 16.42 3.24 -3.99
N LYS A 456 16.87 2.59 -2.91
CA LYS A 456 18.31 2.47 -2.60
C LYS A 456 19.05 1.56 -3.59
N ASN A 457 18.33 0.62 -4.19
CA ASN A 457 18.81 -0.35 -5.16
C ASN A 457 17.92 -0.25 -6.43
N PRO A 458 18.49 0.02 -7.61
CA PRO A 458 17.76 0.16 -8.88
C PRO A 458 16.93 -1.07 -9.25
N THR A 459 17.43 -2.27 -8.94
CA THR A 459 16.76 -3.55 -9.24
C THR A 459 15.52 -3.73 -8.37
N VAL A 460 15.56 -3.30 -7.10
CA VAL A 460 14.37 -3.27 -6.25
C VAL A 460 13.32 -2.30 -6.82
N GLY A 461 13.76 -1.12 -7.27
CA GLY A 461 12.90 -0.17 -7.97
C GLY A 461 12.25 -0.77 -9.23
N LEU A 462 13.04 -1.46 -10.05
CA LEU A 462 12.56 -2.12 -11.26
C LEU A 462 11.51 -3.20 -10.95
N ARG A 463 11.74 -4.03 -9.93
CA ARG A 463 10.77 -5.05 -9.50
C ARG A 463 9.47 -4.43 -8.99
N LYS A 464 9.55 -3.36 -8.19
CA LYS A 464 8.35 -2.60 -7.75
C LYS A 464 7.57 -2.03 -8.94
N TRP A 465 8.26 -1.48 -9.94
CA TRP A 465 7.62 -0.97 -11.16
C TRP A 465 6.96 -2.09 -11.96
N GLN A 466 7.65 -3.22 -12.15
CA GLN A 466 7.10 -4.40 -12.83
C GLN A 466 5.82 -4.90 -12.12
N ASP A 467 5.84 -4.96 -10.79
CA ASP A 467 4.68 -5.36 -10.00
C ASP A 467 3.49 -4.41 -10.19
N MET A 468 3.74 -3.10 -10.24
CA MET A 468 2.71 -2.12 -10.56
C MET A 468 2.13 -2.31 -11.98
N GLN A 469 2.96 -2.63 -12.98
CA GLN A 469 2.48 -2.92 -14.34
C GLN A 469 1.56 -4.16 -14.36
N ASP A 470 1.93 -5.20 -13.63
CA ASP A 470 1.10 -6.40 -13.49
C ASP A 470 -0.22 -6.09 -12.76
N GLN A 471 -0.22 -5.20 -11.77
CA GLN A 471 -1.44 -4.70 -11.12
C GLN A 471 -2.35 -3.94 -12.09
N LEU A 472 -1.80 -3.11 -12.98
CA LEU A 472 -2.59 -2.40 -14.00
C LEU A 472 -3.26 -3.36 -14.97
N ARG A 473 -2.58 -4.43 -15.38
CA ARG A 473 -3.15 -5.50 -16.21
C ARG A 473 -4.30 -6.20 -15.50
N TYR A 474 -4.10 -6.54 -14.22
CA TYR A 474 -5.16 -7.08 -13.36
C TYR A 474 -6.36 -6.13 -13.29
N GLY A 475 -6.15 -4.83 -13.06
CA GLY A 475 -7.24 -3.84 -13.05
C GLY A 475 -7.98 -3.73 -14.37
N GLY A 476 -7.27 -3.83 -15.49
CA GLY A 476 -7.87 -3.91 -16.82
C GLY A 476 -8.77 -5.14 -17.01
N ALA A 477 -8.35 -6.30 -16.48
CA ALA A 477 -9.17 -7.51 -16.49
C ALA A 477 -10.44 -7.34 -15.64
N ILE A 478 -10.35 -6.74 -14.44
CA ILE A 478 -11.51 -6.43 -13.61
C ILE A 478 -12.46 -5.47 -14.34
N ALA A 479 -11.94 -4.42 -14.98
CA ALA A 479 -12.74 -3.46 -15.73
C ALA A 479 -13.50 -4.12 -16.89
N ALA A 480 -12.84 -4.98 -17.65
CA ALA A 480 -13.45 -5.73 -18.76
C ALA A 480 -14.53 -6.70 -18.25
N ALA A 481 -14.26 -7.40 -17.13
CA ALA A 481 -15.15 -8.38 -16.55
C ALA A 481 -16.51 -7.80 -16.12
N LYS A 482 -16.60 -6.52 -15.76
CA LYS A 482 -17.87 -5.87 -15.39
C LYS A 482 -18.98 -6.05 -16.43
N ASN A 483 -18.62 -6.11 -17.71
CA ASN A 483 -19.56 -6.23 -18.82
C ASN A 483 -19.59 -7.64 -19.47
N MET A 484 -18.88 -8.61 -18.89
CA MET A 484 -18.82 -9.99 -19.39
C MET A 484 -19.90 -10.88 -18.77
N THR A 485 -20.22 -11.99 -19.44
CA THR A 485 -21.07 -13.07 -18.87
C THR A 485 -20.25 -13.91 -17.88
N PRO A 486 -20.89 -14.69 -17.00
CA PRO A 486 -20.19 -15.59 -16.08
C PRO A 486 -19.23 -16.57 -16.78
N GLY A 487 -19.62 -17.15 -17.91
CA GLY A 487 -18.76 -18.04 -18.70
C GLY A 487 -17.51 -17.33 -19.23
N ALA A 488 -17.65 -16.14 -19.81
CA ALA A 488 -16.50 -15.37 -20.31
C ALA A 488 -15.55 -14.92 -19.18
N ARG A 489 -16.07 -14.68 -17.97
CA ARG A 489 -15.24 -14.40 -16.78
C ARG A 489 -14.46 -15.64 -16.33
N GLU A 490 -15.06 -16.81 -16.39
CA GLU A 490 -14.39 -18.08 -16.07
C GLU A 490 -13.26 -18.36 -17.06
N ASP A 491 -13.50 -18.16 -18.36
CA ASP A 491 -12.46 -18.29 -19.40
C ASP A 491 -11.29 -17.33 -19.14
N LEU A 492 -11.58 -16.07 -18.79
CA LEU A 492 -10.57 -15.07 -18.45
C LEU A 492 -9.79 -15.46 -17.18
N LEU A 493 -10.46 -16.00 -16.17
CA LEU A 493 -9.84 -16.46 -14.93
C LEU A 493 -8.89 -17.65 -15.18
N GLN A 494 -9.28 -18.58 -16.05
CA GLN A 494 -8.41 -19.70 -16.42
C GLN A 494 -7.18 -19.25 -17.21
N GLN A 495 -7.35 -18.31 -18.15
CA GLN A 495 -6.24 -17.73 -18.91
C GLN A 495 -5.25 -16.96 -18.03
N ALA A 496 -5.74 -16.29 -16.97
CA ALA A 496 -4.92 -15.50 -16.05
C ALA A 496 -4.25 -16.34 -14.95
N ARG A 497 -4.46 -17.66 -14.91
CA ARG A 497 -3.95 -18.52 -13.83
C ARG A 497 -2.43 -18.65 -13.87
N PRO A 498 -1.70 -18.32 -12.79
CA PRO A 498 -0.26 -18.55 -12.71
C PRO A 498 0.07 -20.05 -12.81
N SER A 499 1.02 -20.41 -13.67
CA SER A 499 1.37 -21.82 -13.95
C SER A 499 2.81 -22.22 -13.60
N ASP A 500 3.72 -21.27 -13.41
CA ASP A 500 5.14 -21.53 -13.09
C ASP A 500 5.45 -21.15 -11.63
N PRO A 501 5.57 -22.13 -10.71
CA PRO A 501 5.86 -21.88 -9.30
C PRO A 501 7.24 -21.23 -9.05
N ASN A 502 8.17 -21.31 -10.00
CA ASN A 502 9.51 -20.76 -9.86
C ASN A 502 9.63 -19.32 -10.40
N ALA A 503 8.53 -18.74 -10.90
CA ALA A 503 8.54 -17.38 -11.41
C ALA A 503 8.86 -16.37 -10.27
N PRO A 504 9.70 -15.34 -10.50
CA PRO A 504 10.16 -14.40 -9.46
C PRO A 504 9.05 -13.65 -8.70
N ASN A 505 7.85 -13.55 -9.27
CA ASN A 505 6.67 -12.88 -8.71
C ASN A 505 5.44 -13.81 -8.58
N PHE A 506 5.64 -15.14 -8.58
CA PHE A 506 4.53 -16.11 -8.53
C PHE A 506 3.55 -15.85 -7.39
N ALA A 507 4.05 -15.59 -6.17
CA ALA A 507 3.20 -15.33 -5.00
C ALA A 507 2.29 -14.11 -5.18
N ALA A 508 2.80 -13.02 -5.76
CA ALA A 508 2.02 -11.81 -6.02
C ALA A 508 0.98 -12.04 -7.13
N GLN A 509 1.35 -12.78 -8.18
CA GLN A 509 0.44 -13.17 -9.25
C GLN A 509 -0.69 -14.08 -8.73
N GLN A 510 -0.37 -15.04 -7.87
CA GLN A 510 -1.35 -15.91 -7.23
C GLN A 510 -2.35 -15.10 -6.39
N GLN A 511 -1.87 -14.15 -5.57
CA GLN A 511 -2.75 -13.27 -4.80
C GLN A 511 -3.67 -12.43 -5.69
N ARG A 512 -3.18 -11.90 -6.82
CA ARG A 512 -4.03 -11.18 -7.79
C ARG A 512 -5.07 -12.09 -8.42
N TRP A 513 -4.71 -13.32 -8.74
CA TRP A 513 -5.64 -14.31 -9.27
C TRP A 513 -6.73 -14.68 -8.24
N ASP A 514 -6.37 -14.87 -6.98
CA ASP A 514 -7.33 -15.14 -5.89
C ASP A 514 -8.29 -13.95 -5.70
N LYS A 515 -7.77 -12.72 -5.74
CA LYS A 515 -8.60 -11.49 -5.73
C LYS A 515 -9.53 -11.42 -6.94
N MET A 516 -9.03 -11.76 -8.13
CA MET A 516 -9.81 -11.78 -9.37
C MET A 516 -10.98 -12.76 -9.25
N GLN A 517 -10.72 -13.98 -8.78
CA GLN A 517 -11.75 -14.99 -8.55
C GLN A 517 -12.83 -14.47 -7.60
N ALA A 518 -12.43 -13.88 -6.47
CA ALA A 518 -13.36 -13.31 -5.50
C ALA A 518 -14.21 -12.17 -6.11
N LYS A 519 -13.60 -11.27 -6.88
CA LYS A 519 -14.30 -10.17 -7.55
C LYS A 519 -15.25 -10.68 -8.64
N PHE A 520 -14.86 -11.69 -9.41
CA PHE A 520 -15.71 -12.28 -10.45
C PHE A 520 -16.92 -12.98 -9.85
N LYS A 521 -16.78 -13.65 -8.70
CA LYS A 521 -17.91 -14.22 -7.96
C LYS A 521 -18.92 -13.13 -7.55
N GLN A 522 -18.45 -11.97 -7.09
CA GLN A 522 -19.32 -10.83 -6.77
C GLN A 522 -20.03 -10.31 -8.03
N LEU A 523 -19.30 -10.09 -9.12
CA LEU A 523 -19.87 -9.64 -10.39
C LEU A 523 -20.86 -10.64 -10.99
N ASN A 524 -20.67 -11.95 -10.78
CA ASN A 524 -21.60 -13.00 -11.21
C ASN A 524 -22.89 -12.92 -10.40
N ALA A 525 -22.82 -12.79 -9.08
CA ALA A 525 -23.99 -12.62 -8.24
C ALA A 525 -24.80 -11.35 -8.58
N GLU A 526 -24.11 -10.23 -8.84
CA GLU A 526 -24.76 -9.00 -9.29
C GLU A 526 -25.42 -9.16 -10.66
N TRP A 527 -24.73 -9.82 -11.59
CA TRP A 527 -25.27 -10.12 -12.92
C TRP A 527 -26.53 -10.98 -12.83
N GLU A 528 -26.52 -12.06 -12.04
CA GLU A 528 -27.68 -12.94 -11.83
C GLU A 528 -28.88 -12.21 -11.23
N LYS A 529 -28.64 -11.32 -10.26
CA LYS A 529 -29.69 -10.47 -9.66
C LYS A 529 -30.31 -9.53 -10.69
N ASN A 530 -29.49 -8.92 -11.53
CA ASN A 530 -29.96 -8.05 -12.61
C ASN A 530 -30.77 -8.85 -13.65
N GLN A 531 -30.31 -10.06 -14.01
CA GLN A 531 -31.08 -10.96 -14.87
C GLN A 531 -32.44 -11.31 -14.24
N GLY A 532 -32.48 -11.68 -12.96
CA GLY A 532 -33.74 -11.95 -12.24
C GLY A 532 -34.73 -10.79 -12.30
N SER A 533 -34.24 -9.55 -12.20
CA SER A 533 -35.07 -8.34 -12.33
C SER A 533 -35.66 -8.20 -13.74
N SER A 534 -34.82 -8.32 -14.79
CA SER A 534 -35.29 -8.27 -16.19
C SER A 534 -36.27 -9.40 -16.51
N ARG A 535 -36.05 -10.59 -15.95
CA ARG A 535 -36.94 -11.75 -16.03
C ARG A 535 -38.32 -11.47 -15.45
N PHE A 536 -38.34 -10.90 -14.24
CA PHE A 536 -39.58 -10.53 -13.56
C PHE A 536 -40.37 -9.46 -14.32
N GLU A 537 -39.71 -8.42 -14.82
CA GLU A 537 -40.37 -7.40 -15.64
C GLU A 537 -40.94 -7.99 -16.94
N SER A 538 -40.19 -8.86 -17.61
CA SER A 538 -40.65 -9.56 -18.82
C SER A 538 -41.85 -10.46 -18.54
N SER A 539 -41.87 -11.12 -17.39
CA SER A 539 -42.99 -11.95 -16.92
C SER A 539 -44.27 -11.12 -16.74
N LEU A 540 -44.17 -9.92 -16.14
CA LEU A 540 -45.30 -9.01 -15.99
C LEU A 540 -45.82 -8.48 -17.35
N GLN A 541 -44.94 -8.28 -18.32
CA GLN A 541 -45.32 -7.78 -19.65
C GLN A 541 -45.95 -8.85 -20.53
N ASN A 542 -45.45 -10.09 -20.45
CA ASN A 542 -45.82 -11.18 -21.37
C ASN A 542 -46.71 -12.24 -20.72
N ASN A 543 -47.11 -12.06 -19.46
CA ASN A 543 -48.03 -12.93 -18.72
C ASN A 543 -47.58 -14.40 -18.69
N PHE A 544 -46.36 -14.64 -18.22
CA PHE A 544 -45.85 -15.99 -17.99
C PHE A 544 -45.35 -16.16 -16.55
N PRO A 545 -45.60 -17.32 -15.91
CA PRO A 545 -45.15 -17.57 -14.55
C PRO A 545 -43.63 -17.78 -14.48
N LEU A 546 -43.01 -17.28 -13.41
CA LEU A 546 -41.62 -17.52 -13.05
C LEU A 546 -41.48 -18.76 -12.18
N ASP A 547 -40.32 -19.42 -12.26
CA ASP A 547 -40.00 -20.53 -11.36
C ASP A 547 -40.01 -20.03 -9.90
N PRO A 548 -40.92 -20.51 -9.04
CA PRO A 548 -41.02 -20.10 -7.64
C PRO A 548 -39.87 -20.62 -6.77
N ASN A 549 -39.06 -21.55 -7.28
CA ASN A 549 -37.91 -22.10 -6.57
C ASN A 549 -36.61 -21.34 -6.85
N ASP A 550 -36.58 -20.46 -7.85
CA ASP A 550 -35.44 -19.58 -8.12
C ASP A 550 -35.45 -18.39 -7.15
N LYS A 551 -34.45 -18.35 -6.26
CA LYS A 551 -34.28 -17.27 -5.28
C LYS A 551 -34.13 -15.89 -5.95
N ASN A 552 -33.56 -15.83 -7.15
CA ASN A 552 -33.40 -14.58 -7.88
C ASN A 552 -34.75 -14.08 -8.43
N ASN A 553 -35.65 -14.97 -8.80
CA ASN A 553 -37.02 -14.60 -9.20
C ASN A 553 -37.81 -14.05 -8.00
N GLN A 554 -37.69 -14.67 -6.82
CA GLN A 554 -38.32 -14.15 -5.59
C GLN A 554 -37.72 -12.80 -5.18
N ALA A 555 -36.38 -12.67 -5.20
CA ALA A 555 -35.71 -11.42 -4.90
C ALA A 555 -36.09 -10.30 -5.88
N ALA A 556 -36.30 -10.62 -7.15
CA ALA A 556 -36.79 -9.68 -8.15
C ALA A 556 -38.23 -9.24 -7.89
N ALA A 557 -39.12 -10.17 -7.50
CA ALA A 557 -40.49 -9.86 -7.09
C ALA A 557 -40.52 -8.93 -5.88
N ASP A 558 -39.70 -9.22 -4.87
CA ASP A 558 -39.59 -8.44 -3.64
C ASP A 558 -39.04 -7.03 -3.94
N HIS A 559 -38.01 -6.93 -4.79
CA HIS A 559 -37.43 -5.65 -5.20
C HIS A 559 -38.37 -4.79 -6.05
N TYR A 560 -39.13 -5.43 -6.97
CA TYR A 560 -40.15 -4.74 -7.75
C TYR A 560 -41.24 -4.18 -6.83
N PHE A 561 -41.72 -4.98 -5.88
CA PHE A 561 -42.68 -4.54 -4.88
C PHE A 561 -42.15 -3.31 -4.12
N ASP A 562 -40.93 -3.39 -3.56
CA ASP A 562 -40.34 -2.29 -2.78
C ASP A 562 -40.21 -0.98 -3.57
N ARG A 563 -39.89 -1.05 -4.86
CA ARG A 563 -39.69 0.16 -5.69
C ARG A 563 -40.97 0.71 -6.32
N GLN A 564 -41.83 -0.16 -6.82
CA GLN A 564 -42.96 0.23 -7.68
C GLN A 564 -44.30 0.21 -6.95
N VAL A 565 -44.45 -0.60 -5.90
CA VAL A 565 -45.74 -0.81 -5.22
C VAL A 565 -45.72 -0.23 -3.81
N ALA A 566 -44.73 -0.61 -3.00
CA ALA A 566 -44.63 -0.25 -1.59
C ALA A 566 -44.74 1.26 -1.29
N PRO A 567 -44.15 2.19 -2.07
CA PRO A 567 -44.24 3.62 -1.78
C PRO A 567 -45.68 4.19 -1.83
N GLY A 568 -46.56 3.56 -2.61
CA GLY A 568 -47.98 3.94 -2.73
C GLY A 568 -48.94 2.89 -2.16
N PHE A 569 -48.42 1.85 -1.51
CA PHE A 569 -49.24 0.74 -1.05
C PHE A 569 -50.05 1.14 0.18
N ASN A 570 -51.37 1.08 0.07
CA ASN A 570 -52.28 1.27 1.19
C ASN A 570 -53.28 0.13 1.24
N ILE A 571 -53.33 -0.56 2.37
CA ILE A 571 -54.21 -1.70 2.60
C ILE A 571 -55.70 -1.35 2.50
N ASN A 572 -56.07 -0.11 2.77
CA ASN A 572 -57.44 0.37 2.69
C ASN A 572 -57.83 0.85 1.28
N ASN A 573 -56.89 0.83 0.32
CA ASN A 573 -57.13 1.21 -1.07
C ASN A 573 -57.27 -0.05 -1.94
N GLY A 574 -58.44 -0.22 -2.56
CA GLY A 574 -58.71 -1.35 -3.47
C GLY A 574 -57.75 -1.43 -4.67
N ASP A 575 -57.26 -0.30 -5.18
CA ASP A 575 -56.33 -0.27 -6.31
C ASP A 575 -54.96 -0.85 -5.92
N SER A 576 -54.48 -0.54 -4.72
CA SER A 576 -53.21 -1.10 -4.19
C SER A 576 -53.29 -2.62 -4.00
N LEU A 577 -54.45 -3.13 -3.59
CA LEU A 577 -54.67 -4.58 -3.42
C LEU A 577 -54.77 -5.29 -4.77
N ASN A 578 -55.47 -4.69 -5.74
CA ASN A 578 -55.58 -5.22 -7.09
C ASN A 578 -54.21 -5.29 -7.79
N GLN A 579 -53.32 -4.31 -7.58
CA GLN A 579 -51.95 -4.33 -8.11
C GLN A 579 -51.15 -5.54 -7.60
N VAL A 580 -51.25 -5.87 -6.31
CA VAL A 580 -50.57 -7.04 -5.72
C VAL A 580 -51.15 -8.34 -6.29
N ALA A 581 -52.47 -8.42 -6.44
CA ALA A 581 -53.13 -9.56 -7.06
C ALA A 581 -52.69 -9.72 -8.53
N GLU A 582 -52.64 -8.65 -9.31
CA GLU A 582 -52.23 -8.65 -10.71
C GLU A 582 -50.77 -9.10 -10.88
N ILE A 583 -49.84 -8.56 -10.07
CA ILE A 583 -48.43 -8.96 -10.09
C ILE A 583 -48.29 -10.46 -9.78
N THR A 584 -49.03 -10.94 -8.77
CA THR A 584 -48.99 -12.35 -8.36
C THR A 584 -49.61 -13.27 -9.42
N THR A 585 -50.69 -12.84 -10.08
CA THR A 585 -51.33 -13.59 -11.15
C THR A 585 -50.44 -13.68 -12.39
N LYS A 586 -49.82 -12.57 -12.81
CA LYS A 586 -48.98 -12.53 -14.02
C LYS A 586 -47.65 -13.24 -13.83
N SER A 587 -47.00 -13.06 -12.68
CA SER A 587 -45.67 -13.63 -12.42
C SER A 587 -45.69 -14.99 -11.75
N GLY A 588 -46.81 -15.39 -11.14
CA GLY A 588 -46.86 -16.56 -10.26
C GLY A 588 -46.14 -16.35 -8.92
N MET A 589 -45.52 -15.18 -8.69
CA MET A 589 -44.71 -14.88 -7.51
C MET A 589 -45.47 -13.98 -6.55
N LEU A 590 -45.66 -14.44 -5.32
CA LEU A 590 -46.18 -13.62 -4.23
C LEU A 590 -44.99 -12.97 -3.49
N PRO A 591 -44.90 -11.61 -3.44
CA PRO A 591 -43.82 -10.93 -2.73
C PRO A 591 -43.75 -11.31 -1.24
N THR A 592 -42.55 -11.42 -0.70
CA THR A 592 -42.30 -11.83 0.70
C THR A 592 -42.90 -10.84 1.69
N GLN A 593 -42.88 -9.55 1.36
CA GLN A 593 -43.50 -8.47 2.14
C GLN A 593 -45.00 -8.70 2.30
N ILE A 594 -45.68 -9.13 1.23
CA ILE A 594 -47.12 -9.43 1.26
C ILE A 594 -47.40 -10.70 2.06
N LYS A 595 -46.58 -11.76 1.92
CA LYS A 595 -46.70 -12.98 2.75
C LYS A 595 -46.59 -12.63 4.24
N THR A 596 -45.62 -11.79 4.59
CA THR A 596 -45.37 -11.33 5.96
C THR A 596 -46.54 -10.51 6.49
N MET A 597 -47.02 -9.56 5.69
CA MET A 597 -48.16 -8.72 6.03
C MET A 597 -49.44 -9.53 6.25
N LEU A 598 -49.74 -10.49 5.37
CA LEU A 598 -50.88 -11.40 5.53
C LEU A 598 -50.74 -12.24 6.81
N THR A 599 -49.55 -12.79 7.07
CA THR A 599 -49.33 -13.61 8.27
C THR A 599 -49.48 -12.79 9.55
N ALA A 600 -48.93 -11.57 9.59
CA ALA A 600 -49.06 -10.67 10.73
C ALA A 600 -50.51 -10.21 10.94
N GLY A 601 -51.19 -9.81 9.86
CA GLY A 601 -52.58 -9.36 9.92
C GLY A 601 -53.57 -10.44 10.37
N ALA A 602 -53.25 -11.71 10.16
CA ALA A 602 -54.12 -12.83 10.55
C ALA A 602 -54.22 -12.99 12.08
N THR A 603 -53.32 -12.35 12.82
CA THR A 603 -53.36 -12.29 14.29
C THR A 603 -54.28 -11.17 14.82
N SER A 604 -54.68 -10.24 13.95
CA SER A 604 -55.55 -9.12 14.29
C SER A 604 -57.03 -9.51 14.30
N ARG A 605 -57.82 -8.80 15.11
CA ARG A 605 -59.29 -8.85 15.10
C ARG A 605 -59.92 -7.56 14.60
N ASP A 606 -59.12 -6.59 14.16
CA ASP A 606 -59.60 -5.31 13.65
C ASP A 606 -60.17 -5.48 12.22
N PRO A 607 -61.48 -5.26 12.00
CA PRO A 607 -62.09 -5.40 10.68
C PRO A 607 -61.51 -4.45 9.64
N ALA A 608 -61.02 -3.27 10.05
CA ALA A 608 -60.40 -2.30 9.14
C ALA A 608 -59.09 -2.83 8.54
N VAL A 609 -58.41 -3.75 9.22
CA VAL A 609 -57.17 -4.38 8.75
C VAL A 609 -57.46 -5.71 8.06
N VAL A 610 -58.33 -6.53 8.65
CA VAL A 610 -58.53 -7.92 8.23
C VAL A 610 -59.38 -8.02 6.95
N VAL A 611 -60.44 -7.22 6.80
CA VAL A 611 -61.33 -7.33 5.63
C VAL A 611 -60.63 -6.97 4.32
N PRO A 612 -59.86 -5.86 4.24
CA PRO A 612 -59.11 -5.57 3.02
C PRO A 612 -58.03 -6.62 2.70
N MET A 613 -57.32 -7.14 3.71
CA MET A 613 -56.38 -8.26 3.51
C MET A 613 -57.08 -9.53 3.02
N ALA A 614 -58.25 -9.84 3.56
CA ALA A 614 -59.06 -10.98 3.16
C ALA A 614 -59.51 -10.86 1.69
N LYS A 615 -59.88 -9.65 1.25
CA LYS A 615 -60.21 -9.38 -0.17
C LYS A 615 -59.03 -9.59 -1.09
N MET A 616 -57.86 -9.05 -0.75
CA MET A 616 -56.64 -9.26 -1.52
C MET A 616 -56.26 -10.73 -1.58
N TYR A 617 -56.26 -11.42 -0.44
CA TYR A 617 -55.99 -12.86 -0.37
C TYR A 617 -57.00 -13.65 -1.22
N GLY A 618 -58.29 -13.34 -1.10
CA GLY A 618 -59.36 -13.96 -1.86
C GLY A 618 -59.20 -13.78 -3.36
N GLN A 619 -58.83 -12.59 -3.83
CA GLN A 619 -58.54 -12.34 -5.25
C GLN A 619 -57.32 -13.13 -5.75
N ILE A 620 -56.24 -13.18 -4.96
CA ILE A 620 -55.07 -13.99 -5.29
C ILE A 620 -55.46 -15.48 -5.34
N PHE A 621 -56.27 -15.95 -4.38
CA PHE A 621 -56.73 -17.32 -4.30
C PHE A 621 -57.66 -17.68 -5.46
N ASP A 622 -58.58 -16.79 -5.85
CA ASP A 622 -59.51 -16.99 -6.96
C ASP A 622 -58.76 -17.03 -8.31
N ASN A 623 -57.74 -16.19 -8.50
CA ASN A 623 -57.00 -16.06 -9.77
C ASN A 623 -55.81 -17.04 -9.89
N ASN A 624 -55.07 -17.28 -8.81
CA ASN A 624 -53.94 -18.19 -8.75
C ASN A 624 -53.87 -18.90 -7.38
N PRO A 625 -54.69 -19.95 -7.17
CA PRO A 625 -54.76 -20.65 -5.89
C PRO A 625 -53.41 -21.20 -5.41
N ALA A 626 -52.51 -21.59 -6.32
CA ALA A 626 -51.21 -22.14 -5.97
C ALA A 626 -50.30 -21.07 -5.32
N ALA A 627 -50.30 -19.84 -5.82
CA ALA A 627 -49.54 -18.74 -5.24
C ALA A 627 -50.06 -18.33 -3.85
N ALA A 628 -51.36 -18.46 -3.59
CA ALA A 628 -52.00 -18.16 -2.31
C ALA A 628 -51.62 -19.12 -1.17
N THR A 629 -51.08 -20.31 -1.49
CA THR A 629 -50.64 -21.31 -0.50
C THR A 629 -49.25 -21.01 0.09
N GLY A 630 -48.65 -19.85 -0.24
CA GLY A 630 -47.40 -19.38 0.34
C GLY A 630 -47.55 -18.69 1.70
N VAL A 631 -48.77 -18.63 2.23
CA VAL A 631 -49.13 -18.04 3.53
C VAL A 631 -49.37 -19.17 4.55
N ASP A 632 -49.21 -18.89 5.85
CA ASP A 632 -49.50 -19.88 6.92
C ASP A 632 -50.93 -20.45 6.82
N LYS A 633 -51.09 -21.75 7.15
CA LYS A 633 -52.37 -22.46 7.00
C LYS A 633 -53.50 -21.84 7.82
N GLY A 634 -53.21 -21.34 9.02
CA GLY A 634 -54.19 -20.65 9.85
C GLY A 634 -54.63 -19.34 9.19
N ALA A 635 -53.67 -18.57 8.69
CA ALA A 635 -53.95 -17.31 8.00
C ALA A 635 -54.76 -17.53 6.71
N MET A 636 -54.44 -18.57 5.93
CA MET A 636 -55.22 -18.96 4.76
C MET A 636 -56.68 -19.27 5.13
N ALA A 637 -56.91 -20.10 6.14
CA ALA A 637 -58.26 -20.46 6.60
C ALA A 637 -59.02 -19.22 7.11
N PHE A 638 -58.35 -18.38 7.90
CA PHE A 638 -58.93 -17.16 8.46
C PHE A 638 -59.36 -16.18 7.37
N TYR A 639 -58.46 -15.81 6.44
CA TYR A 639 -58.80 -14.88 5.36
C TYR A 639 -59.82 -15.44 4.40
N SER A 640 -59.78 -16.75 4.10
CA SER A 640 -60.80 -17.40 3.27
C SER A 640 -62.19 -17.29 3.90
N LYS A 641 -62.31 -17.44 5.23
CA LYS A 641 -63.58 -17.25 5.97
C LYS A 641 -64.06 -15.81 5.92
N VAL A 642 -63.18 -14.87 6.25
CA VAL A 642 -63.56 -13.44 6.23
C VAL A 642 -64.01 -13.03 4.83
N TYR A 643 -63.30 -13.46 3.78
CA TYR A 643 -63.67 -13.18 2.40
C TYR A 643 -65.02 -13.81 2.01
N ALA A 644 -65.27 -15.07 2.39
CA ALA A 644 -66.55 -15.73 2.14
C ALA A 644 -67.72 -15.04 2.86
N TYR A 645 -67.53 -14.65 4.13
CA TYR A 645 -68.54 -13.92 4.91
C TYR A 645 -68.81 -12.53 4.34
N ASP A 646 -67.77 -11.79 3.94
CA ASP A 646 -67.91 -10.49 3.28
C ASP A 646 -68.69 -10.62 1.96
N ARG A 647 -68.37 -11.63 1.12
CA ARG A 647 -69.13 -11.92 -0.12
C ARG A 647 -70.58 -12.33 0.12
N ALA A 648 -70.88 -12.94 1.27
CA ALA A 648 -72.23 -13.30 1.69
C ALA A 648 -73.00 -12.12 2.32
N GLY A 649 -72.40 -10.94 2.43
CA GLY A 649 -73.02 -9.74 3.00
C GLY A 649 -73.05 -9.71 4.54
N VAL A 650 -72.23 -10.52 5.21
CA VAL A 650 -72.10 -10.49 6.68
C VAL A 650 -71.39 -9.19 7.10
N PRO A 651 -71.87 -8.47 8.14
CA PRO A 651 -71.17 -7.31 8.68
C PRO A 651 -69.71 -7.60 9.03
N ALA A 652 -68.81 -6.65 8.73
CA ALA A 652 -67.35 -6.82 8.80
C ALA A 652 -66.83 -7.26 10.18
N ASP A 653 -67.38 -6.70 11.26
CA ASP A 653 -67.08 -7.06 12.65
C ASP A 653 -67.43 -8.52 12.95
N LYS A 654 -68.65 -8.93 12.56
CA LYS A 654 -69.12 -10.31 12.74
C LYS A 654 -68.36 -11.30 11.88
N ALA A 655 -68.06 -10.94 10.63
CA ALA A 655 -67.30 -11.78 9.71
C ALA A 655 -65.92 -12.11 10.28
N VAL A 656 -65.21 -11.12 10.81
CA VAL A 656 -63.89 -11.29 11.42
C VAL A 656 -63.96 -12.10 12.71
N ASP A 657 -64.90 -11.79 13.61
CA ASP A 657 -65.03 -12.52 14.86
C ASP A 657 -65.43 -13.99 14.68
N MET A 658 -66.38 -14.28 13.79
CA MET A 658 -66.78 -15.65 13.46
C MET A 658 -65.63 -16.43 12.86
N ALA A 659 -64.89 -15.83 11.91
CA ALA A 659 -63.74 -16.46 11.29
C ALA A 659 -62.63 -16.74 12.30
N TYR A 660 -62.31 -15.76 13.17
CA TYR A 660 -61.24 -15.88 14.16
C TYR A 660 -61.57 -16.97 15.19
N SER A 661 -62.83 -17.01 15.65
CA SER A 661 -63.28 -18.03 16.60
C SER A 661 -63.15 -19.44 16.04
N GLN A 662 -63.55 -19.65 14.78
CA GLN A 662 -63.52 -20.97 14.14
C GLN A 662 -62.12 -21.46 13.80
N VAL A 663 -61.17 -20.56 13.53
CA VAL A 663 -59.82 -20.93 13.09
C VAL A 663 -58.81 -20.94 14.24
N TYR A 664 -58.86 -19.95 15.14
CA TYR A 664 -57.84 -19.74 16.16
C TYR A 664 -58.33 -20.00 17.61
N GLN A 665 -59.63 -19.93 17.88
CA GLN A 665 -60.20 -20.14 19.22
C GLN A 665 -61.13 -21.37 19.26
N GLN A 666 -60.66 -22.49 18.71
CA GLN A 666 -61.39 -23.75 18.77
C GLN A 666 -61.36 -24.30 20.21
N ASP A 667 -62.52 -24.34 20.86
CA ASP A 667 -62.66 -24.95 22.18
C ASP A 667 -62.55 -26.49 22.10
N GLU A 668 -62.31 -27.14 23.25
CA GLU A 668 -62.16 -28.60 23.31
C GLU A 668 -63.40 -29.34 22.81
N ARG A 669 -64.58 -28.73 22.94
CA ARG A 669 -65.83 -29.30 22.43
C ARG A 669 -65.85 -29.33 20.90
N LEU A 670 -65.48 -28.24 20.24
CA LEU A 670 -65.40 -28.15 18.77
C LEU A 670 -64.35 -29.12 18.22
N LYS A 671 -63.18 -29.23 18.87
CA LYS A 671 -62.16 -30.21 18.48
C LYS A 671 -62.67 -31.64 18.59
N GLN A 672 -63.38 -31.98 19.67
CA GLN A 672 -64.01 -33.29 19.84
C GLN A 672 -65.07 -33.54 18.75
N MET A 673 -65.92 -32.55 18.45
CA MET A 673 -66.92 -32.64 17.40
C MET A 673 -66.28 -32.90 16.02
N ILE A 674 -65.25 -32.13 15.65
CA ILE A 674 -64.52 -32.31 14.39
C ILE A 674 -63.89 -33.72 14.34
N SER A 675 -63.29 -34.18 15.44
CA SER A 675 -62.67 -35.52 15.49
C SER A 675 -63.68 -36.67 15.33
N GLN A 676 -64.92 -36.47 15.76
CA GLN A 676 -66.02 -37.41 15.56
C GLN A 676 -66.51 -37.36 14.10
N GLN A 677 -66.71 -36.15 13.58
CA GLN A 677 -67.20 -35.92 12.22
C GLN A 677 -66.31 -36.53 11.15
N VAL A 678 -64.98 -36.52 11.33
CA VAL A 678 -64.03 -37.16 10.39
C VAL A 678 -64.25 -38.69 10.26
N ARG A 679 -64.90 -39.31 11.25
CA ARG A 679 -65.24 -40.75 11.26
C ARG A 679 -66.62 -41.06 10.69
N ASP A 680 -67.44 -40.04 10.43
CA ASP A 680 -68.79 -40.22 9.93
C ASP A 680 -68.79 -40.74 8.49
N LYS A 681 -69.72 -41.64 8.18
CA LYS A 681 -69.82 -42.24 6.83
C LYS A 681 -70.06 -41.20 5.75
N ASP A 682 -70.86 -40.18 6.05
CA ASP A 682 -71.17 -39.09 5.12
C ASP A 682 -69.95 -38.20 4.86
N TYR A 683 -69.15 -37.93 5.90
CA TYR A 683 -67.88 -37.21 5.75
C TYR A 683 -66.89 -38.00 4.89
N ILE A 684 -66.70 -39.29 5.16
CA ILE A 684 -65.78 -40.15 4.39
C ILE A 684 -66.19 -40.19 2.91
N LYS A 685 -67.51 -40.25 2.64
CA LYS A 685 -68.06 -40.19 1.29
C LYS A 685 -67.80 -38.82 0.66
N ALA A 686 -68.16 -37.72 1.33
CA ALA A 686 -67.97 -36.36 0.84
C ALA A 686 -66.49 -36.04 0.55
N ARG A 687 -65.57 -36.45 1.42
CA ARG A 687 -64.12 -36.32 1.23
C ARG A 687 -63.62 -37.08 0.00
N SER A 688 -64.13 -38.30 -0.21
CA SER A 688 -63.77 -39.11 -1.39
C SER A 688 -64.35 -38.53 -2.68
N THR A 689 -65.58 -38.01 -2.63
CA THR A 689 -66.18 -37.25 -3.74
C THR A 689 -65.37 -35.99 -4.04
N ALA A 690 -64.95 -35.22 -3.02
CA ALA A 690 -64.13 -34.04 -3.20
C ALA A 690 -62.79 -34.34 -3.89
N ALA A 691 -62.15 -35.47 -3.56
CA ALA A 691 -60.93 -35.93 -4.23
C ALA A 691 -61.17 -36.25 -5.71
N GLN A 692 -62.26 -36.98 -6.03
CA GLN A 692 -62.60 -37.32 -7.42
C GLN A 692 -63.03 -36.07 -8.22
N ASP A 693 -63.83 -35.19 -7.63
CA ASP A 693 -64.21 -33.90 -8.22
C ASP A 693 -62.98 -33.08 -8.58
N ASN A 694 -61.99 -33.06 -7.68
CA ASN A 694 -60.75 -32.34 -7.94
C ASN A 694 -60.02 -32.95 -9.14
N ILE A 695 -59.81 -34.27 -9.21
CA ILE A 695 -59.22 -34.92 -10.40
C ILE A 695 -59.97 -34.55 -11.67
N ASN A 696 -61.30 -34.65 -11.66
CA ASN A 696 -62.14 -34.32 -12.82
C ASN A 696 -61.96 -32.85 -13.24
N SER A 697 -61.66 -31.95 -12.30
CA SER A 697 -61.41 -30.53 -12.57
C SER A 697 -59.98 -30.22 -13.05
N LEU A 698 -59.03 -31.16 -12.94
CA LEU A 698 -57.63 -30.89 -13.28
C LEU A 698 -57.40 -30.82 -14.80
N SER A 699 -58.20 -31.51 -15.61
CA SER A 699 -58.13 -31.41 -17.07
C SER A 699 -59.52 -31.23 -17.70
N PRO A 700 -59.72 -30.19 -18.54
CA PRO A 700 -60.93 -30.03 -19.34
C PRO A 700 -61.15 -31.16 -20.36
N SER A 701 -60.11 -31.91 -20.71
CA SER A 701 -60.17 -33.01 -21.70
C SER A 701 -60.79 -34.29 -21.12
N TRP A 702 -60.80 -34.42 -19.80
CA TRP A 702 -61.30 -35.59 -19.09
C TRP A 702 -62.82 -35.52 -18.91
N THR A 703 -63.56 -36.09 -19.86
CA THR A 703 -65.01 -36.32 -19.70
C THR A 703 -65.29 -37.44 -18.70
N SER A 704 -66.51 -37.52 -18.15
CA SER A 704 -66.92 -38.45 -17.07
C SER A 704 -66.66 -39.94 -17.32
N PHE A 705 -66.35 -40.35 -18.55
CA PHE A 705 -66.03 -41.74 -18.93
C PHE A 705 -64.53 -42.02 -19.16
N GLY A 706 -63.68 -40.99 -19.18
CA GLY A 706 -62.24 -41.11 -19.47
C GLY A 706 -61.31 -40.48 -18.42
N ALA A 707 -61.84 -39.85 -17.37
CA ALA A 707 -61.06 -39.31 -16.28
C ALA A 707 -60.38 -40.42 -15.44
N PRO A 708 -59.16 -40.20 -14.90
CA PRO A 708 -58.54 -41.12 -13.95
C PRO A 708 -59.44 -41.32 -12.72
N SER A 709 -59.78 -42.57 -12.43
CA SER A 709 -60.57 -42.91 -11.24
C SER A 709 -59.66 -43.06 -10.02
N ILE A 710 -59.99 -42.39 -8.90
CA ILE A 710 -59.29 -42.57 -7.62
C ILE A 710 -59.41 -44.00 -7.07
N SER A 711 -60.40 -44.76 -7.54
CA SER A 711 -60.68 -46.13 -7.09
C SER A 711 -60.23 -47.22 -8.07
N ALA A 712 -59.74 -46.87 -9.27
CA ALA A 712 -59.19 -47.83 -10.22
C ALA A 712 -57.81 -48.34 -9.77
N ALA A 713 -57.50 -49.60 -10.10
CA ALA A 713 -56.21 -50.22 -9.76
C ALA A 713 -55.05 -49.52 -10.50
N GLY A 714 -54.16 -48.88 -9.73
CA GLY A 714 -52.96 -48.20 -10.22
C GLY A 714 -52.28 -47.43 -9.08
N GLN A 715 -50.95 -47.46 -9.01
CA GLN A 715 -50.20 -46.90 -7.87
C GLN A 715 -50.39 -45.37 -7.74
N ALA A 716 -50.50 -44.63 -8.85
CA ALA A 716 -50.61 -43.17 -8.84
C ALA A 716 -51.96 -42.67 -8.27
N ASN A 717 -53.09 -43.24 -8.68
CA ASN A 717 -54.42 -42.77 -8.26
C ASN A 717 -54.68 -43.03 -6.76
N GLN A 718 -54.19 -44.15 -6.24
CA GLN A 718 -54.26 -44.47 -4.81
C GLN A 718 -53.38 -43.55 -3.96
N LEU A 719 -52.17 -43.22 -4.45
CA LEU A 719 -51.29 -42.26 -3.79
C LEU A 719 -51.90 -40.85 -3.78
N TYR A 720 -52.51 -40.42 -4.89
CA TYR A 720 -53.23 -39.15 -4.96
C TYR A 720 -54.36 -39.11 -3.93
N GLN A 721 -55.21 -40.14 -3.90
CA GLN A 721 -56.34 -40.21 -2.98
C GLN A 721 -55.87 -40.11 -1.52
N ARG A 722 -54.83 -40.86 -1.14
CA ARG A 722 -54.27 -40.83 0.20
C ARG A 722 -53.74 -39.44 0.57
N ASP A 723 -52.95 -38.83 -0.31
CA ASP A 723 -52.34 -37.52 -0.06
C ASP A 723 -53.44 -36.44 0.02
N TYR A 724 -54.44 -36.49 -0.86
CA TYR A 724 -55.60 -35.59 -0.85
C TYR A 724 -56.40 -35.73 0.45
N GLN A 725 -56.74 -36.96 0.86
CA GLN A 725 -57.51 -37.19 2.10
C GLN A 725 -56.76 -36.71 3.34
N THR A 726 -55.44 -36.93 3.38
CA THR A 726 -54.58 -36.46 4.50
C THR A 726 -54.60 -34.94 4.61
N ILE A 727 -54.47 -34.23 3.49
CA ILE A 727 -54.50 -32.77 3.46
C ILE A 727 -55.92 -32.26 3.77
N TYR A 728 -56.95 -32.93 3.26
CA TYR A 728 -58.35 -32.60 3.51
C TYR A 728 -58.69 -32.67 4.99
N ASP A 729 -58.34 -33.76 5.69
CA ASP A 729 -58.63 -33.91 7.11
C ASP A 729 -57.90 -32.85 7.95
N ALA A 730 -56.65 -32.54 7.61
CA ALA A 730 -55.88 -31.48 8.27
C ALA A 730 -56.52 -30.10 8.06
N ASN A 731 -56.95 -29.79 6.83
CA ASN A 731 -57.61 -28.53 6.51
C ASN A 731 -59.01 -28.44 7.13
N PHE A 732 -59.75 -29.56 7.20
CA PHE A 732 -61.05 -29.63 7.85
C PHE A 732 -60.97 -29.32 9.34
N ALA A 733 -59.94 -29.82 10.02
CA ALA A 733 -59.65 -29.40 11.39
C ALA A 733 -59.25 -27.92 11.47
N GLN A 734 -58.37 -27.45 10.57
CA GLN A 734 -57.88 -26.07 10.56
C GLN A 734 -58.99 -25.03 10.32
N THR A 735 -60.01 -25.37 9.52
CA THR A 735 -61.14 -24.48 9.19
C THR A 735 -62.28 -24.56 10.20
N GLY A 736 -62.12 -25.30 11.30
CA GLY A 736 -63.15 -25.45 12.33
C GLY A 736 -64.32 -26.33 11.89
N GLY A 737 -64.09 -27.30 11.02
CA GLY A 737 -65.11 -28.22 10.50
C GLY A 737 -65.86 -27.72 9.26
N ASP A 738 -65.31 -26.73 8.55
CA ASP A 738 -65.89 -26.20 7.32
C ASP A 738 -65.42 -27.02 6.10
N ALA A 739 -66.33 -27.86 5.59
CA ALA A 739 -66.05 -28.81 4.51
C ALA A 739 -65.77 -28.15 3.15
N ASP A 740 -66.42 -27.04 2.84
CA ASP A 740 -66.27 -26.34 1.57
C ASP A 740 -64.94 -25.62 1.52
N GLN A 741 -64.55 -24.98 2.62
CA GLN A 741 -63.23 -24.38 2.74
C GLN A 741 -62.12 -25.41 2.83
N ALA A 742 -62.33 -26.52 3.55
CA ALA A 742 -61.39 -27.62 3.57
C ALA A 742 -61.16 -28.16 2.15
N LYS A 743 -62.22 -28.30 1.35
CA LYS A 743 -62.14 -28.67 -0.07
C LYS A 743 -61.33 -27.65 -0.87
N ALA A 744 -61.65 -26.37 -0.78
CA ALA A 744 -60.96 -25.31 -1.52
C ALA A 744 -59.46 -25.23 -1.16
N MET A 745 -59.12 -25.20 0.13
CA MET A 745 -57.73 -25.19 0.60
C MET A 745 -56.98 -26.45 0.18
N THR A 746 -57.62 -27.61 0.23
CA THR A 746 -57.01 -28.88 -0.20
C THR A 746 -56.76 -28.89 -1.69
N ASN A 747 -57.72 -28.43 -2.50
CA ASN A 747 -57.55 -28.31 -3.95
C ASN A 747 -56.40 -27.37 -4.32
N ALA A 748 -56.18 -26.30 -3.55
CA ALA A 748 -55.06 -25.39 -3.74
C ALA A 748 -53.72 -26.02 -3.31
N MET A 749 -53.66 -26.66 -2.14
CA MET A 749 -52.43 -27.25 -1.60
C MET A 749 -51.98 -28.49 -2.38
N ILE A 750 -52.91 -29.35 -2.81
CA ILE A 750 -52.58 -30.57 -3.54
C ILE A 750 -51.93 -30.25 -4.90
N LYS A 751 -52.27 -29.10 -5.51
CA LYS A 751 -51.69 -28.63 -6.78
C LYS A 751 -50.18 -28.36 -6.74
N LYS A 752 -49.58 -28.21 -5.55
CA LYS A 752 -48.11 -28.09 -5.38
C LYS A 752 -47.38 -29.42 -5.52
N VAL A 753 -48.09 -30.53 -5.32
CA VAL A 753 -47.52 -31.88 -5.29
C VAL A 753 -48.12 -32.77 -6.37
N TRP A 754 -49.30 -32.44 -6.89
CA TRP A 754 -49.98 -33.22 -7.92
C TRP A 754 -50.57 -32.29 -8.96
N ALA A 755 -50.27 -32.54 -10.23
CA ALA A 755 -50.92 -31.88 -11.35
C ALA A 755 -51.12 -32.87 -12.50
N VAL A 756 -51.90 -32.44 -13.49
CA VAL A 756 -51.89 -33.09 -14.81
C VAL A 756 -50.59 -32.70 -15.48
N SER A 757 -49.81 -33.68 -15.93
CA SER A 757 -48.63 -33.43 -16.75
C SER A 757 -48.88 -33.95 -18.17
N THR A 758 -48.43 -33.21 -19.17
CA THR A 758 -48.37 -33.66 -20.57
C THR A 758 -46.95 -34.01 -21.01
N ILE A 759 -45.98 -33.99 -20.07
CA ILE A 759 -44.54 -34.10 -20.36
C ILE A 759 -44.16 -35.43 -21.04
N ASN A 760 -44.99 -36.46 -20.88
CA ASN A 760 -44.81 -37.79 -21.47
C ASN A 760 -45.68 -38.03 -22.72
N GLY A 761 -46.28 -36.98 -23.29
CA GLY A 761 -47.06 -36.99 -24.52
C GLY A 761 -48.56 -37.29 -24.35
N LYS A 762 -49.01 -37.64 -23.15
CA LYS A 762 -50.43 -37.81 -22.78
C LYS A 762 -50.68 -37.18 -21.42
N GLU A 763 -51.91 -36.70 -21.19
CA GLU A 763 -52.31 -36.17 -19.89
C GLU A 763 -52.38 -37.28 -18.83
N GLU A 764 -51.61 -37.13 -17.76
CA GLU A 764 -51.64 -38.03 -16.62
C GLU A 764 -51.56 -37.26 -15.29
N VAL A 765 -52.24 -37.77 -14.25
CA VAL A 765 -52.06 -37.25 -12.88
C VAL A 765 -50.72 -37.72 -12.37
N MET A 766 -49.78 -36.80 -12.19
CA MET A 766 -48.42 -37.11 -11.78
C MET A 766 -48.08 -36.45 -10.44
N LYS A 767 -47.53 -37.25 -9.52
CA LYS A 767 -46.96 -36.75 -8.26
C LYS A 767 -45.65 -36.04 -8.55
N TYR A 768 -45.44 -34.86 -8.00
CA TYR A 768 -44.35 -33.96 -8.35
C TYR A 768 -44.28 -33.68 -9.85
N ALA A 769 -45.43 -33.61 -10.55
CA ALA A 769 -45.48 -33.12 -11.93
C ALA A 769 -44.59 -31.87 -12.09
N PRO A 770 -43.76 -31.77 -13.14
CA PRO A 770 -42.95 -30.56 -13.39
C PRO A 770 -43.80 -29.28 -13.33
N GLU A 771 -45.03 -29.36 -13.83
CA GLU A 771 -46.00 -28.28 -13.79
C GLU A 771 -46.35 -27.82 -12.36
N ALA A 772 -46.54 -28.77 -11.43
CA ALA A 772 -46.79 -28.49 -10.03
C ALA A 772 -45.56 -27.93 -9.30
N VAL A 773 -44.38 -28.51 -9.56
CA VAL A 773 -43.13 -28.18 -8.86
C VAL A 773 -42.63 -26.79 -9.24
N TYR A 774 -42.75 -26.43 -10.52
CA TYR A 774 -42.23 -25.18 -11.08
C TYR A 774 -43.31 -24.12 -11.32
N GLY A 775 -44.54 -24.37 -10.85
CA GLY A 775 -45.63 -23.39 -10.87
C GLY A 775 -46.11 -23.01 -12.28
N VAL A 776 -46.00 -23.91 -13.25
CA VAL A 776 -46.48 -23.69 -14.63
C VAL A 776 -47.81 -24.43 -14.85
N THR A 777 -48.66 -23.89 -15.70
CA THR A 777 -49.93 -24.53 -16.09
C THR A 777 -49.83 -25.15 -17.49
N ASN A 778 -50.59 -26.21 -17.74
CA ASN A 778 -50.72 -26.78 -19.09
C ASN A 778 -51.36 -25.75 -20.03
N GLY A 779 -50.63 -25.31 -21.06
CA GLY A 779 -51.09 -24.29 -22.02
C GLY A 779 -49.97 -23.35 -22.49
N SER A 780 -50.36 -22.16 -22.98
CA SER A 780 -49.44 -21.09 -23.37
C SER A 780 -48.66 -20.61 -22.14
N GLY A 781 -47.38 -20.95 -22.03
CA GLY A 781 -46.58 -20.65 -20.84
C GLY A 781 -45.78 -21.82 -20.27
N ASN A 782 -46.08 -23.07 -20.68
CA ASN A 782 -45.31 -24.24 -20.23
C ASN A 782 -43.95 -24.30 -20.94
N TRP A 783 -42.96 -23.66 -20.31
CA TRP A 783 -41.58 -23.62 -20.79
C TRP A 783 -40.83 -24.95 -20.61
N ILE A 784 -41.31 -25.84 -19.73
CA ILE A 784 -40.68 -27.13 -19.40
C ILE A 784 -40.89 -28.13 -20.52
N GLN A 785 -42.11 -28.19 -21.08
CA GLN A 785 -42.43 -29.13 -22.15
C GLN A 785 -41.56 -28.90 -23.38
N GLY A 786 -41.41 -27.64 -23.81
CA GLY A 786 -40.54 -27.30 -24.96
C GLY A 786 -39.08 -27.64 -24.71
N GLN A 787 -38.59 -27.42 -23.49
CA GLN A 787 -37.22 -27.77 -23.09
C GLN A 787 -37.03 -29.29 -23.09
N TRP A 788 -37.93 -30.06 -22.47
CA TRP A 788 -37.86 -31.51 -22.46
C TRP A 788 -37.91 -32.09 -23.87
N GLU A 789 -38.78 -31.58 -24.76
CA GLU A 789 -38.85 -32.06 -26.14
C GLU A 789 -37.55 -31.81 -26.94
N GLU A 790 -36.86 -30.71 -26.68
CA GLU A 790 -35.54 -30.44 -27.26
C GLU A 790 -34.48 -31.42 -26.74
N GLU A 791 -34.36 -31.57 -25.42
CA GLU A 791 -33.36 -32.46 -24.80
C GLU A 791 -33.67 -33.93 -25.14
N LYS A 792 -34.94 -34.33 -25.13
CA LYS A 792 -35.43 -35.64 -25.55
C LYS A 792 -35.06 -35.93 -26.99
N ARG A 793 -35.19 -34.96 -27.90
CA ARG A 793 -34.80 -35.11 -29.31
C ARG A 793 -33.29 -35.29 -29.45
N ALA A 794 -32.49 -34.52 -28.69
CA ALA A 794 -31.04 -34.65 -28.68
C ALA A 794 -30.60 -36.04 -28.16
N LEU A 795 -31.17 -36.49 -27.04
CA LEU A 795 -30.92 -37.83 -26.49
C LEU A 795 -31.34 -38.94 -27.45
N LYS A 796 -32.53 -38.87 -28.04
CA LYS A 796 -33.00 -39.87 -29.02
C LYS A 796 -32.12 -39.89 -30.28
N GLY A 797 -31.67 -38.73 -30.74
CA GLY A 797 -30.74 -38.61 -31.87
C GLY A 797 -29.40 -39.28 -31.58
N ALA A 798 -28.83 -39.01 -30.42
CA ALA A 798 -27.55 -39.57 -29.98
C ALA A 798 -27.62 -41.08 -29.72
N ALA A 799 -28.71 -41.55 -29.09
CA ALA A 799 -28.84 -42.93 -28.61
C ALA A 799 -29.42 -43.90 -29.64
N PHE A 800 -30.33 -43.43 -30.50
CA PHE A 800 -31.12 -44.29 -31.39
C PHE A 800 -30.95 -43.94 -32.87
N GLY A 801 -30.10 -42.94 -33.20
CA GLY A 801 -29.90 -42.48 -34.57
C GLY A 801 -31.10 -41.76 -35.19
N GLY A 802 -32.11 -41.37 -34.39
CA GLY A 802 -33.32 -40.69 -34.86
C GLY A 802 -34.60 -41.09 -34.11
N ALA A 803 -35.75 -40.67 -34.65
CA ALA A 803 -37.05 -41.05 -34.11
C ALA A 803 -37.38 -42.51 -34.43
N ARG A 804 -37.81 -43.27 -33.42
CA ARG A 804 -38.35 -44.63 -33.54
C ARG A 804 -39.77 -44.68 -32.96
N ASP A 805 -40.63 -45.50 -33.54
CA ASP A 805 -42.02 -45.66 -33.11
C ASP A 805 -42.18 -46.69 -31.97
N ASP A 806 -41.20 -47.58 -31.78
CA ASP A 806 -41.21 -48.64 -30.77
C ASP A 806 -40.59 -48.23 -29.42
N THR A 807 -39.90 -47.08 -29.38
CA THR A 807 -39.05 -46.65 -28.27
C THR A 807 -39.19 -45.16 -28.01
N ASP A 808 -39.43 -44.81 -26.75
CA ASP A 808 -39.55 -43.43 -26.31
C ASP A 808 -38.86 -43.16 -24.98
N LEU A 809 -38.56 -41.89 -24.70
CA LEU A 809 -38.06 -41.46 -23.40
C LEU A 809 -39.16 -40.71 -22.65
N VAL A 810 -39.35 -41.09 -21.39
CA VAL A 810 -40.35 -40.52 -20.48
C VAL A 810 -39.69 -40.09 -19.17
N LEU A 811 -40.30 -39.11 -18.51
CA LEU A 811 -39.89 -38.62 -17.21
C LEU A 811 -40.75 -39.25 -16.13
N ILE A 812 -40.09 -39.81 -15.10
CA ILE A 812 -40.77 -40.39 -13.94
C ILE A 812 -40.23 -39.74 -12.66
N PRO A 813 -41.11 -39.24 -11.78
CA PRO A 813 -40.73 -38.75 -10.46
C PRO A 813 -40.34 -39.92 -9.54
N ASP A 814 -39.31 -39.74 -8.74
CA ASP A 814 -38.82 -40.76 -7.80
C ASP A 814 -38.48 -40.18 -6.42
N ALA A 815 -37.75 -40.93 -5.60
CA ALA A 815 -37.39 -40.53 -4.24
C ALA A 815 -36.45 -39.31 -4.19
N VAL A 816 -35.77 -38.98 -5.29
CA VAL A 816 -34.82 -37.87 -5.39
C VAL A 816 -35.52 -36.59 -5.85
N THR A 817 -36.54 -36.70 -6.72
CA THR A 817 -37.34 -35.57 -7.23
C THR A 817 -37.81 -34.56 -6.17
N PRO A 818 -38.37 -34.93 -5.00
CA PRO A 818 -38.76 -33.94 -4.00
C PRO A 818 -37.58 -33.21 -3.33
N ARG A 819 -36.34 -33.69 -3.51
CA ARG A 819 -35.13 -33.12 -2.91
C ARG A 819 -34.41 -32.16 -3.85
N ASP A 820 -34.26 -32.52 -5.12
CA ASP A 820 -33.46 -31.77 -6.09
C ASP A 820 -34.26 -31.27 -7.31
N GLN A 821 -35.56 -31.57 -7.36
CA GLN A 821 -36.50 -31.19 -8.40
C GLN A 821 -36.18 -31.78 -9.79
N SER A 822 -35.36 -32.84 -9.85
CA SER A 822 -35.03 -33.53 -11.08
C SER A 822 -35.84 -34.82 -11.27
N TYR A 823 -36.00 -35.23 -12.52
CA TYR A 823 -36.82 -36.36 -12.94
C TYR A 823 -35.96 -37.46 -13.55
N SER A 824 -36.21 -38.71 -13.17
CA SER A 824 -35.53 -39.84 -13.80
C SER A 824 -35.97 -39.97 -15.25
N VAL A 825 -34.99 -40.02 -16.16
CA VAL A 825 -35.22 -40.33 -17.57
C VAL A 825 -35.34 -41.84 -17.71
N MET A 826 -36.47 -42.30 -18.22
CA MET A 826 -36.77 -43.71 -18.37
C MET A 826 -36.96 -44.03 -19.85
N LEU A 827 -36.44 -45.18 -20.26
CA LEU A 827 -36.70 -45.78 -21.55
C LEU A 827 -38.04 -46.51 -21.48
N ARG A 828 -38.99 -46.12 -22.34
CA ARG A 828 -40.27 -46.81 -22.56
C ARG A 828 -40.21 -47.53 -23.91
N GLN A 829 -40.32 -48.84 -23.89
CA GLN A 829 -40.32 -49.66 -25.10
C GLN A 829 -41.49 -50.64 -25.09
N LYS A 830 -42.08 -50.91 -26.25
CA LYS A 830 -43.07 -51.98 -26.38
C LYS A 830 -42.41 -53.35 -26.28
N ASN A 831 -42.85 -54.19 -25.35
CA ASN A 831 -42.42 -55.59 -25.29
C ASN A 831 -43.08 -56.41 -26.42
N ALA A 832 -42.68 -57.68 -26.57
CA ALA A 832 -43.18 -58.58 -27.62
C ALA A 832 -44.72 -58.81 -27.58
N GLU A 833 -45.37 -58.48 -26.46
CA GLU A 833 -46.81 -58.62 -26.22
C GLU A 833 -47.57 -57.29 -26.39
N GLY A 834 -46.86 -56.19 -26.72
CA GLY A 834 -47.44 -54.87 -26.94
C GLY A 834 -47.65 -54.01 -25.69
N TYR A 835 -47.18 -54.45 -24.52
CA TYR A 835 -47.20 -53.68 -23.28
C TYR A 835 -45.97 -52.77 -23.14
N ASP A 836 -46.12 -51.68 -22.40
CA ASP A 836 -45.01 -50.76 -22.11
C ASP A 836 -44.07 -51.39 -21.07
N ASP A 837 -42.82 -51.60 -21.44
CA ASP A 837 -41.71 -51.92 -20.55
C ASP A 837 -40.92 -50.64 -20.28
N VAL A 838 -40.81 -50.25 -19.01
CA VAL A 838 -40.23 -48.96 -18.59
C VAL A 838 -39.04 -49.22 -17.67
N ARG A 839 -37.85 -48.77 -18.10
CA ARG A 839 -36.57 -49.03 -17.40
C ARG A 839 -35.73 -47.76 -17.29
N PRO A 840 -34.88 -47.60 -16.26
CA PRO A 840 -34.01 -46.43 -16.17
C PRO A 840 -33.10 -46.30 -17.38
N TYR A 841 -32.97 -45.08 -17.88
CA TYR A 841 -32.06 -44.77 -18.97
C TYR A 841 -30.71 -44.35 -18.39
N TYR A 842 -29.65 -45.12 -18.67
CA TYR A 842 -28.33 -44.94 -18.06
C TYR A 842 -27.38 -44.18 -19.00
N GLY A 843 -26.57 -43.29 -18.41
CA GLY A 843 -25.45 -42.64 -19.08
C GLY A 843 -24.21 -43.54 -19.13
N GLU A 844 -23.15 -43.07 -19.80
CA GLU A 844 -21.90 -43.83 -19.98
C GLU A 844 -21.20 -44.18 -18.66
N ASN A 845 -21.38 -43.36 -17.62
CA ASN A 845 -20.86 -43.62 -16.27
C ASN A 845 -21.65 -44.70 -15.51
N GLY A 846 -22.61 -45.36 -16.15
CA GLY A 846 -23.46 -46.40 -15.56
C GLY A 846 -24.52 -45.86 -14.59
N MET A 847 -24.68 -44.54 -14.50
CA MET A 847 -25.65 -43.91 -13.62
C MET A 847 -26.93 -43.52 -14.37
N PRO A 848 -28.10 -43.52 -13.71
CA PRO A 848 -29.35 -43.12 -14.34
C PRO A 848 -29.32 -41.64 -14.72
N LEU A 849 -29.76 -41.33 -15.95
CA LEU A 849 -29.91 -39.96 -16.41
C LEU A 849 -31.12 -39.30 -15.77
N ARG A 850 -30.97 -38.01 -15.48
CA ARG A 850 -31.99 -37.18 -14.85
C ARG A 850 -32.13 -35.88 -15.61
N PHE A 851 -33.37 -35.47 -15.82
CA PHE A 851 -33.71 -34.17 -16.38
C PHE A 851 -34.06 -33.21 -15.26
N LYS A 852 -33.41 -32.04 -15.24
CA LYS A 852 -33.74 -30.96 -14.32
C LYS A 852 -34.24 -29.75 -15.10
N PRO A 853 -35.53 -29.39 -15.02
CA PRO A 853 -36.02 -28.19 -15.66
C PRO A 853 -35.26 -26.94 -15.18
N GLU A 854 -34.81 -26.14 -16.14
CA GLU A 854 -34.17 -24.84 -15.86
C GLU A 854 -34.79 -23.76 -16.76
N GLN A 855 -35.52 -22.82 -16.14
CA GLN A 855 -36.29 -21.82 -16.88
C GLN A 855 -35.40 -20.99 -17.82
N GLN A 856 -34.18 -20.67 -17.40
CA GLN A 856 -33.25 -19.80 -18.14
C GLN A 856 -32.79 -20.39 -19.47
N THR A 857 -32.71 -21.72 -19.57
CA THR A 857 -32.21 -22.41 -20.76
C THR A 857 -33.34 -22.86 -21.69
N SER A 858 -34.61 -22.71 -21.28
CA SER A 858 -35.77 -23.09 -22.08
C SER A 858 -35.89 -22.27 -23.38
N PRO A 859 -36.26 -22.89 -24.51
CA PRO A 859 -36.50 -22.20 -25.79
C PRO A 859 -37.50 -21.05 -25.69
N MET A 860 -38.59 -21.25 -24.95
CA MET A 860 -39.61 -20.22 -24.74
C MET A 860 -38.99 -19.00 -24.06
N TYR A 861 -38.18 -19.26 -23.03
CA TYR A 861 -37.55 -18.21 -22.24
C TYR A 861 -36.49 -17.47 -23.02
N LYS A 862 -35.61 -18.20 -23.72
CA LYS A 862 -34.63 -17.65 -24.66
C LYS A 862 -35.29 -16.79 -25.74
N GLN A 863 -36.45 -17.19 -26.25
CA GLN A 863 -37.20 -16.40 -27.23
C GLN A 863 -37.78 -15.12 -26.61
N THR A 864 -38.41 -15.20 -25.43
CA THR A 864 -39.00 -14.03 -24.75
C THR A 864 -37.95 -13.02 -24.26
N MET A 865 -36.85 -13.48 -23.66
CA MET A 865 -35.72 -12.64 -23.24
C MET A 865 -34.85 -12.20 -24.43
N GLY A 866 -34.75 -13.04 -25.45
CA GLY A 866 -34.03 -12.77 -26.70
C GLY A 866 -34.60 -11.60 -27.49
N VAL A 867 -35.89 -11.28 -27.38
CA VAL A 867 -36.48 -10.08 -28.02
C VAL A 867 -35.87 -8.77 -27.47
N GLN A 868 -35.29 -8.77 -26.26
CA GLN A 868 -34.51 -7.64 -25.73
C GLN A 868 -33.01 -7.75 -26.04
N GLN A 869 -32.42 -8.95 -25.99
CA GLN A 869 -31.02 -9.21 -26.31
C GLN A 869 -30.70 -9.03 -27.81
N GLN A 870 -31.63 -9.36 -28.71
CA GLN A 870 -31.49 -9.20 -30.17
C GLN A 870 -31.28 -7.73 -30.57
N ARG A 871 -31.72 -6.75 -29.79
CA ARG A 871 -31.41 -5.33 -30.06
C ARG A 871 -29.93 -4.97 -29.79
N VAL A 872 -29.24 -5.74 -28.94
CA VAL A 872 -27.83 -5.55 -28.57
C VAL A 872 -26.92 -6.51 -29.33
N GLU A 873 -27.38 -7.73 -29.59
CA GLU A 873 -26.67 -8.77 -30.32
C GLU A 873 -26.78 -8.62 -31.84
N ALA A 874 -27.87 -8.08 -32.41
CA ALA A 874 -27.92 -7.78 -33.85
C ALA A 874 -26.87 -6.74 -34.29
N ALA A 875 -26.43 -5.87 -33.38
CA ALA A 875 -25.31 -4.94 -33.62
C ALA A 875 -23.93 -5.63 -33.56
N ARG A 876 -23.84 -6.83 -32.97
CA ARG A 876 -22.61 -7.60 -32.74
C ARG A 876 -22.48 -8.78 -33.71
N ALA A 877 -23.59 -9.44 -34.03
CA ALA A 877 -23.71 -10.56 -34.97
C ALA A 877 -23.57 -10.14 -36.44
N ALA A 878 -23.82 -8.87 -36.78
CA ALA A 878 -23.51 -8.31 -38.11
C ALA A 878 -22.00 -8.27 -38.45
N ARG A 879 -21.10 -8.76 -37.57
CA ARG A 879 -19.65 -8.80 -37.79
C ARG A 879 -19.03 -10.20 -37.84
N LEU A 880 -19.78 -11.26 -37.58
CA LEU A 880 -19.21 -12.61 -37.43
C LEU A 880 -20.20 -13.67 -37.94
N GLU A 881 -20.22 -13.89 -39.25
CA GLU A 881 -20.81 -15.10 -39.85
C GLU A 881 -19.80 -15.76 -40.79
N GLU A 882 -19.33 -16.97 -40.44
CA GLU A 882 -19.22 -18.05 -41.43
C GLU A 882 -19.22 -19.47 -40.81
N LYS A 883 -20.33 -20.19 -41.11
CA LYS A 883 -20.55 -21.61 -41.43
C LYS A 883 -19.98 -22.77 -40.58
N GLN A 884 -20.90 -23.66 -40.16
CA GLN A 884 -20.62 -25.08 -39.89
C GLN A 884 -21.39 -26.00 -40.87
N PRO A 885 -20.86 -27.17 -41.25
CA PRO A 885 -21.48 -28.10 -42.19
C PRO A 885 -22.30 -29.22 -41.51
N ALA A 886 -23.26 -29.75 -42.26
CA ALA A 886 -24.16 -30.85 -41.89
C ALA A 886 -23.53 -32.23 -42.16
N PHE A 887 -23.84 -33.21 -41.31
CA PHE A 887 -23.54 -34.63 -41.52
C PHE A 887 -24.81 -35.39 -41.93
N THR A 888 -24.66 -36.33 -42.88
CA THR A 888 -25.71 -37.25 -43.34
C THR A 888 -25.29 -38.70 -43.10
N ASN A 889 -26.16 -39.51 -42.49
CA ASN A 889 -25.95 -40.94 -42.25
C ASN A 889 -26.38 -41.80 -43.46
N GLN A 890 -25.48 -42.68 -43.92
CA GLN A 890 -25.80 -43.81 -44.78
C GLN A 890 -25.09 -45.07 -44.26
N GLN A 891 -25.78 -45.91 -43.48
CA GLN A 891 -25.59 -47.37 -43.41
C GLN A 891 -26.62 -48.01 -42.48
N GLY A 892 -27.11 -49.19 -42.85
CA GLY A 892 -28.28 -49.87 -42.28
C GLY A 892 -28.13 -50.32 -40.82
N TYR A 893 -29.26 -50.32 -40.11
CA TYR A 893 -29.37 -50.52 -38.67
C TYR A 893 -29.51 -51.99 -38.26
N VAL A 894 -28.80 -52.40 -37.20
CA VAL A 894 -29.00 -53.65 -36.46
C VAL A 894 -29.42 -53.28 -35.02
N PRO A 895 -30.44 -53.91 -34.41
CA PRO A 895 -30.91 -53.55 -33.07
C PRO A 895 -29.85 -53.80 -31.98
N PRO A 896 -29.56 -52.81 -31.10
CA PRO A 896 -28.70 -52.96 -29.93
C PRO A 896 -29.39 -53.76 -28.80
N ASP A 897 -28.61 -54.57 -28.09
CA ASP A 897 -28.95 -55.34 -26.86
C ASP A 897 -29.17 -54.46 -25.61
N LEU A 898 -30.39 -53.94 -25.42
CA LEU A 898 -30.83 -52.97 -24.38
C LEU A 898 -30.68 -53.39 -22.91
N THR A 899 -29.96 -54.49 -22.63
CA THR A 899 -29.64 -54.96 -21.27
C THR A 899 -28.22 -54.61 -20.82
N LYS A 900 -27.42 -53.95 -21.68
CA LYS A 900 -26.03 -53.54 -21.41
C LYS A 900 -25.85 -52.02 -21.56
N PRO A 901 -24.90 -51.38 -20.84
CA PRO A 901 -24.54 -49.99 -21.09
C PRO A 901 -24.04 -49.83 -22.53
N PHE A 902 -24.70 -48.97 -23.32
CA PHE A 902 -24.35 -48.76 -24.73
C PHE A 902 -23.22 -47.74 -24.91
N GLY A 903 -22.10 -48.25 -25.41
CA GLY A 903 -21.32 -47.68 -26.54
C GLY A 903 -20.79 -46.26 -26.44
N THR A 904 -19.50 -46.16 -26.10
CA THR A 904 -18.50 -45.14 -26.47
C THR A 904 -18.94 -44.00 -27.42
N GLY A 905 -19.04 -42.78 -26.89
CA GLY A 905 -18.91 -41.54 -27.66
C GLY A 905 -19.50 -40.24 -27.09
N ILE A 906 -20.08 -40.19 -25.88
CA ILE A 906 -21.01 -39.09 -25.50
C ILE A 906 -20.91 -38.57 -24.06
N ALA A 907 -19.99 -39.03 -23.20
CA ALA A 907 -19.84 -38.47 -21.85
C ALA A 907 -19.55 -36.95 -21.79
N ASN A 908 -19.05 -36.35 -22.89
CA ASN A 908 -18.74 -34.92 -22.95
C ASN A 908 -19.80 -34.06 -23.66
N GLN A 909 -20.95 -34.62 -24.07
CA GLN A 909 -22.00 -33.89 -24.80
C GLN A 909 -23.42 -34.30 -24.34
N LEU A 910 -23.63 -34.40 -23.03
CA LEU A 910 -25.01 -34.44 -22.53
C LEU A 910 -25.69 -33.09 -22.83
N PRO A 911 -26.98 -33.10 -23.18
CA PRO A 911 -27.72 -31.85 -23.29
C PRO A 911 -27.74 -31.10 -21.95
N SER A 912 -27.84 -29.77 -22.01
CA SER A 912 -27.52 -28.87 -20.89
C SER A 912 -28.24 -29.17 -19.58
N ASN A 913 -29.46 -29.70 -19.66
CA ASN A 913 -30.32 -29.96 -18.51
C ASN A 913 -30.42 -31.46 -18.15
N ILE A 914 -29.54 -32.29 -18.72
CA ILE A 914 -29.44 -33.72 -18.47
C ILE A 914 -28.18 -34.00 -17.67
N THR A 915 -28.34 -34.67 -16.54
CA THR A 915 -27.23 -35.08 -15.68
C THR A 915 -27.25 -36.59 -15.51
N ALA A 916 -26.09 -37.21 -15.43
CA ALA A 916 -25.98 -38.59 -14.98
C ALA A 916 -25.87 -38.58 -13.45
N GLY A 917 -26.91 -39.04 -12.75
CA GLY A 917 -27.02 -38.87 -11.31
C GLY A 917 -25.83 -39.51 -10.59
N GLY A 918 -25.16 -38.82 -9.66
CA GLY A 918 -23.97 -39.39 -9.01
C GLY A 918 -22.85 -38.40 -8.72
N GLN A 919 -23.17 -37.23 -8.19
CA GLN A 919 -22.51 -36.61 -7.03
C GLN A 919 -23.48 -35.63 -6.38
#